data_AF-A8Y2J5-F1
#
_entry.id   AF-A8Y2J5-F1
#
_cell.length_a   1.000
_cell.length_b   1.000
_cell.length_c   1.000
_cell.angle_alpha   90.00
_cell.angle_beta   90.00
_cell.angle_gamma   90.00
#
_symmetry.space_group_name_H-M   'P 1'
#
loop_
_entity.id
_entity.type
_entity.pdbx_description
1 polymer ?
#
loop_
_entity_poly.entity_id
_entity_poly.type
_entity_poly.pdbx_seq_one_letter_code
_entity_poly.pdbx_strand_id
1 'polypeptide(L)'
;MKSTLDSKLVDHEDQLLAWNDLIEQSKTVGDVENQQGSSKYFSDITTFHQEFNFDSLEAPGTYMHKAEEKLKYLEGEGTSDPSWLRITLSELTYLNAQLKGISDAIDVFEKSVKALNGYSSLRKGPSVLEPFEKMIHLIKIRGSFQISFTDESKTAIGSSLKLVLGLSSDSKTVSKGIQTANDLSESISMPRIHQKKFTSGFMNGLSDLKLLEVESRDPWIGKMTGAEGERLGNLANGLEPLFKVQEQLNGLDVKLKPISSRSILLSMSKFKTLSTYLSNLDSSSSEKVGSLLDELKKCNGKRTLLPNEYESSEKVVETAKKLKALSENANAALEGLDTTQIKATIDGVMKSLGFQDFESQAAKDIDSVMDNIKNKNGFKSIRENIKQLKTRFANIPKSLKDEVKTMIDDSTKLNIFSEEVGVHKCLQKLTDDSANVSLGVLAAQKIRNLDLDEIKNVETAVSAISQVSKGLSVLKNIPSTMNQGTKDVTTSINEFPDSIAQSKVIGQSVASLHNAYGLKRMESQIAQLASVGASVTSEIQKIQNPEERKKVEKQWGDHKSDISKIQKSLNDIKSFDSKIPTSNTIGQLGNPFKNLVSISSAKINVKEKSKSLKFLISQDKIDPNMKSELEESLKTLEELETLDLDFSSHKNQFRNAPNAFNAFHNDEQDMAMTIIYVGVGVIVLLAILAGSIAYYFCVYKVNKIKKAVMDFIKENRLISAKEAKEKHQQGVIKLIGIRNTGKEKRLRLIPKNKRSGWLAPPLNPDTRVIVNDEVDPYHATRIATRSKIVYVAAEVPLGDSTTGRTVNTCDDFWNLTMDQGSEFIVSCAAYSDRSRAVYYGRKINEVKEFDRFKITTKTKTAFIQDKVTCRELEVEDKSGVYPTRTIKHFHFLKWHLKMIFTEHEPVFEVLKVVNTSKKPVIVHCVRGTANTMVFIGLQYVYEEVLFNPKVKFWDVIRELCEIRWGSFGYKDETMYVLTGVFYQLIKKFKLQMTPYTEDFAIMMECRVMTNKEVDEKYKKRKENGEGGVFFIAAWAGEKQDNKEELKEWDEKKISGNK
;
A
#
# COMPACT_ATOMS: atom_id res chain seq x y z
N MET A 1 9.50 35.73 4.60
CA MET A 1 10.43 35.35 3.50
C MET A 1 9.77 34.52 2.41
N LYS A 2 9.08 33.41 2.72
CA LYS A 2 8.34 32.64 1.68
C LYS A 2 7.44 33.52 0.80
N SER A 3 6.64 34.41 1.40
CA SER A 3 5.74 35.33 0.68
C SER A 3 6.42 36.46 -0.10
N THR A 4 7.73 36.68 0.11
CA THR A 4 8.49 37.77 -0.51
C THR A 4 9.34 37.31 -1.70
N LEU A 5 9.48 36.01 -1.91
CA LEU A 5 10.19 35.46 -3.07
C LEU A 5 9.24 35.44 -4.27
N ASP A 6 9.64 36.07 -5.37
CA ASP A 6 8.82 36.13 -6.58
C ASP A 6 8.65 34.73 -7.18
N SER A 7 7.40 34.36 -7.45
CA SER A 7 7.03 33.08 -8.07
C SER A 7 7.18 33.11 -9.59
N LYS A 8 7.25 34.30 -10.19
CA LYS A 8 7.44 34.47 -11.65
C LYS A 8 8.87 34.21 -12.11
N LEU A 9 9.82 34.09 -11.17
CA LEU A 9 11.22 33.81 -11.47
C LEU A 9 11.53 32.33 -11.67
N VAL A 10 10.59 31.42 -11.38
CA VAL A 10 10.84 29.96 -11.38
C VAL A 10 11.42 29.50 -12.71
N ASP A 11 10.85 29.92 -13.85
CA ASP A 11 11.36 29.49 -15.15
C ASP A 11 12.79 29.99 -15.43
N HIS A 12 13.14 31.21 -14.97
CA HIS A 12 14.49 31.76 -15.11
C HIS A 12 15.47 31.09 -14.15
N GLU A 13 15.03 30.79 -12.94
CA GLU A 13 15.79 30.03 -11.94
C GLU A 13 16.08 28.62 -12.43
N ASP A 14 15.09 27.92 -12.99
CA ASP A 14 15.24 26.57 -13.54
C ASP A 14 16.19 26.56 -14.74
N GLN A 15 16.12 27.56 -15.60
CA GLN A 15 17.09 27.68 -16.68
C GLN A 15 18.51 27.97 -16.18
N LEU A 16 18.68 28.78 -15.12
CA LEU A 16 19.98 29.01 -14.48
C LEU A 16 20.54 27.71 -13.90
N LEU A 17 19.71 26.90 -13.25
CA LEU A 17 20.11 25.58 -12.76
C LEU A 17 20.48 24.64 -13.91
N ALA A 18 19.75 24.69 -15.03
CA ALA A 18 20.08 23.91 -16.24
C ALA A 18 21.42 24.34 -16.86
N TRP A 19 21.74 25.64 -16.84
CA TRP A 19 23.06 26.14 -17.22
C TRP A 19 24.17 25.59 -16.32
N ASN A 20 23.94 25.56 -15.01
CA ASN A 20 24.90 24.98 -14.07
C ASN A 20 25.10 23.47 -14.29
N ASP A 21 24.02 22.74 -14.56
CA ASP A 21 24.08 21.32 -14.90
C ASP A 21 24.84 21.08 -16.21
N LEU A 22 24.60 21.90 -17.24
CA LEU A 22 25.38 21.86 -18.49
C LEU A 22 26.88 22.11 -18.23
N ILE A 23 27.23 23.10 -17.40
CA ILE A 23 28.63 23.37 -17.00
C ILE A 23 29.25 22.14 -16.34
N GLU A 24 28.56 21.53 -15.37
CA GLU A 24 29.09 20.38 -14.64
C GLU A 24 29.24 19.15 -15.54
N GLN A 25 28.22 18.83 -16.32
CA GLN A 25 28.26 17.69 -17.25
C GLN A 25 29.33 17.88 -18.34
N SER A 26 29.58 19.12 -18.78
CA SER A 26 30.61 19.41 -19.78
C SER A 26 32.01 18.95 -19.36
N LYS A 27 32.30 18.87 -18.05
CA LYS A 27 33.58 18.39 -17.52
C LYS A 27 33.80 16.88 -17.74
N THR A 28 32.75 16.14 -18.04
CA THR A 28 32.74 14.67 -18.12
C THR A 28 32.72 14.11 -19.55
N VAL A 29 32.65 15.00 -20.54
CA VAL A 29 32.51 14.64 -21.97
C VAL A 29 33.74 13.91 -22.49
N GLY A 30 34.91 14.07 -21.85
CA GLY A 30 36.17 13.53 -22.40
C GLY A 30 36.64 14.30 -23.63
N ASP A 31 37.69 13.81 -24.28
CA ASP A 31 38.32 14.49 -25.40
C ASP A 31 37.70 14.06 -26.74
N VAL A 32 36.83 14.89 -27.31
CA VAL A 32 36.23 14.70 -28.65
C VAL A 32 37.15 15.21 -29.77
N GLU A 33 38.22 15.95 -29.45
CA GLU A 33 39.20 16.46 -30.41
C GLU A 33 40.30 15.41 -30.66
N ASN A 34 40.56 14.51 -29.71
CA ASN A 34 41.51 13.40 -29.84
C ASN A 34 40.91 12.16 -30.51
N GLN A 35 41.06 12.09 -31.84
CA GLN A 35 40.48 11.04 -32.69
C GLN A 35 41.30 9.74 -32.80
N GLN A 36 42.39 9.58 -32.04
CA GLN A 36 43.29 8.44 -32.22
C GLN A 36 42.62 7.10 -31.84
N GLY A 37 41.77 7.10 -30.81
CA GLY A 37 41.01 5.93 -30.37
C GLY A 37 39.84 5.57 -31.30
N SER A 38 39.16 6.56 -31.85
CA SER A 38 38.06 6.36 -32.81
C SER A 38 38.57 5.91 -34.18
N SER A 39 39.71 6.43 -34.65
CA SER A 39 40.33 6.02 -35.91
C SER A 39 40.63 4.52 -35.97
N LYS A 40 41.24 3.96 -34.91
CA LYS A 40 41.49 2.51 -34.83
C LYS A 40 40.18 1.71 -34.81
N TYR A 41 39.19 2.16 -34.05
CA TYR A 41 37.88 1.51 -34.00
C TYR A 41 37.23 1.45 -35.39
N PHE A 42 37.16 2.55 -36.15
CA PHE A 42 36.57 2.57 -37.48
C PHE A 42 37.37 1.73 -38.50
N SER A 43 38.68 1.63 -38.34
CA SER A 43 39.50 0.68 -39.13
C SER A 43 39.06 -0.77 -38.88
N ASP A 44 38.90 -1.17 -37.62
CA ASP A 44 38.44 -2.52 -37.26
C ASP A 44 37.01 -2.79 -37.76
N ILE A 45 36.13 -1.78 -37.70
CA ILE A 45 34.75 -1.87 -38.25
C ILE A 45 34.77 -1.99 -39.78
N THR A 46 35.71 -1.34 -40.46
CA THR A 46 35.87 -1.46 -41.92
C THR A 46 36.26 -2.88 -42.30
N THR A 47 37.23 -3.48 -41.59
CA THR A 47 37.60 -4.89 -41.77
C THR A 47 36.41 -5.81 -41.51
N PHE A 48 35.67 -5.59 -40.42
CA PHE A 48 34.45 -6.34 -40.12
C PHE A 48 33.42 -6.26 -41.25
N HIS A 49 33.14 -5.06 -41.77
CA HIS A 49 32.19 -4.88 -42.87
C HIS A 49 32.61 -5.61 -44.17
N GLN A 50 33.91 -5.64 -44.47
CA GLN A 50 34.45 -6.25 -45.69
C GLN A 50 34.51 -7.78 -45.62
N GLU A 51 34.88 -8.34 -44.46
CA GLU A 51 35.21 -9.76 -44.32
C GLU A 51 34.06 -10.58 -43.70
N PHE A 52 33.18 -9.98 -42.92
CA PHE A 52 32.13 -10.71 -42.21
C PHE A 52 30.92 -11.02 -43.12
N ASN A 53 30.43 -12.26 -43.08
CA ASN A 53 29.23 -12.67 -43.81
C ASN A 53 27.96 -12.33 -43.03
N PHE A 54 27.34 -11.18 -43.29
CA PHE A 54 26.12 -10.74 -42.61
C PHE A 54 24.89 -11.64 -42.85
N ASP A 55 24.77 -12.25 -44.04
CA ASP A 55 23.61 -13.08 -44.41
C ASP A 55 23.50 -14.32 -43.51
N SER A 56 24.63 -14.78 -43.00
CA SER A 56 24.69 -15.92 -42.08
C SER A 56 24.00 -15.67 -40.72
N LEU A 57 23.85 -14.41 -40.30
CA LEU A 57 23.16 -14.05 -39.06
C LEU A 57 21.63 -14.15 -39.17
N GLU A 58 21.10 -13.94 -40.38
CA GLU A 58 19.65 -13.94 -40.67
C GLU A 58 19.14 -15.31 -41.16
N ALA A 59 20.06 -16.22 -41.49
CA ALA A 59 19.74 -17.51 -42.08
C ALA A 59 18.75 -18.35 -41.23
N PRO A 60 18.94 -18.54 -39.90
CA PRO A 60 17.99 -19.33 -39.10
C PRO A 60 16.56 -18.78 -39.15
N GLY A 61 16.41 -17.46 -39.02
CA GLY A 61 15.11 -16.80 -39.07
C GLY A 61 14.41 -16.94 -40.43
N THR A 62 15.18 -16.94 -41.52
CA THR A 62 14.68 -17.09 -42.89
C THR A 62 14.10 -18.49 -43.13
N TYR A 63 14.83 -19.54 -42.74
CA TYR A 63 14.34 -20.93 -42.89
C TYR A 63 13.15 -21.22 -41.98
N MET A 64 13.15 -20.69 -40.76
CA MET A 64 12.00 -20.79 -39.85
C MET A 64 10.74 -20.14 -40.45
N HIS A 65 10.89 -18.97 -41.07
CA HIS A 65 9.78 -18.27 -41.71
C HIS A 65 9.19 -19.07 -42.88
N LYS A 66 10.05 -19.57 -43.78
CA LYS A 66 9.62 -20.41 -44.92
C LYS A 66 8.94 -21.71 -44.48
N ALA A 67 9.43 -22.33 -43.40
CA ALA A 67 8.80 -23.50 -42.81
C ALA A 67 7.40 -23.18 -42.24
N GLU A 68 7.23 -22.05 -41.55
CA GLU A 68 5.91 -21.60 -41.05
C GLU A 68 4.92 -21.31 -42.18
N GLU A 69 5.35 -20.64 -43.25
CA GLU A 69 4.51 -20.38 -44.42
C GLU A 69 4.03 -21.68 -45.06
N LYS A 70 4.94 -22.65 -45.20
CA LYS A 70 4.61 -23.95 -45.78
C LYS A 70 3.67 -24.77 -44.89
N LEU A 71 3.87 -24.75 -43.57
CA LEU A 71 2.96 -25.39 -42.61
C LEU A 71 1.54 -24.84 -42.71
N LYS A 72 1.39 -23.51 -42.78
CA LYS A 72 0.08 -22.87 -42.95
C LYS A 72 -0.62 -23.28 -44.25
N TYR A 73 0.15 -23.39 -45.34
CA TYR A 73 -0.38 -23.84 -46.62
C TYR A 73 -0.92 -25.28 -46.55
N LEU A 74 -0.15 -26.20 -45.95
CA LEU A 74 -0.55 -27.60 -45.75
C LEU A 74 -1.80 -27.76 -44.87
N GLU A 75 -2.05 -26.82 -43.95
CA GLU A 75 -3.20 -26.83 -43.04
C GLU A 75 -4.48 -26.22 -43.66
N GLY A 76 -4.36 -25.31 -44.64
CA GLY A 76 -5.46 -24.44 -45.07
C GLY A 76 -6.25 -24.89 -46.31
N GLU A 77 -5.59 -25.42 -47.35
CA GLU A 77 -6.22 -25.60 -48.68
C GLU A 77 -6.31 -27.06 -49.16
N GLY A 78 -6.02 -28.02 -48.28
CA GLY A 78 -5.67 -29.37 -48.76
C GLY A 78 -6.74 -30.41 -48.98
N THR A 79 -7.85 -30.36 -48.27
CA THR A 79 -8.52 -31.65 -47.99
C THR A 79 -9.66 -32.03 -48.95
N SER A 80 -9.86 -31.25 -50.03
CA SER A 80 -11.09 -31.34 -50.85
C SER A 80 -10.89 -31.73 -52.34
N ASP A 81 -9.67 -31.74 -52.88
CA ASP A 81 -9.39 -32.06 -54.30
C ASP A 81 -8.88 -33.53 -54.45
N PRO A 82 -9.47 -34.37 -55.31
CA PRO A 82 -8.96 -35.72 -55.61
C PRO A 82 -7.52 -35.77 -56.17
N SER A 83 -7.05 -34.66 -56.77
CA SER A 83 -5.67 -34.50 -57.30
C SER A 83 -4.65 -34.09 -56.23
N TRP A 84 -5.13 -33.77 -55.02
CA TRP A 84 -4.35 -33.22 -53.91
C TRP A 84 -3.20 -34.11 -53.46
N LEU A 85 -3.38 -35.43 -53.47
CA LEU A 85 -2.39 -36.42 -53.02
C LEU A 85 -0.99 -36.20 -53.62
N ARG A 86 -0.93 -35.86 -54.91
CA ARG A 86 0.33 -35.65 -55.63
C ARG A 86 0.99 -34.31 -55.30
N ILE A 87 0.17 -33.29 -55.01
CA ILE A 87 0.62 -31.96 -54.58
C ILE A 87 1.13 -32.04 -53.14
N THR A 88 0.42 -32.73 -52.24
CA THR A 88 0.81 -32.84 -50.83
C THR A 88 2.21 -33.41 -50.63
N LEU A 89 2.57 -34.44 -51.41
CA LEU A 89 3.89 -35.05 -51.31
C LEU A 89 5.00 -34.04 -51.65
N SER A 90 4.82 -33.27 -52.74
CA SER A 90 5.74 -32.19 -53.13
C SER A 90 5.88 -31.13 -52.03
N GLU A 91 4.76 -30.75 -51.41
CA GLU A 91 4.72 -29.72 -50.37
C GLU A 91 5.34 -30.21 -49.05
N LEU A 92 5.15 -31.47 -48.69
CA LEU A 92 5.81 -32.11 -47.55
C LEU A 92 7.31 -32.27 -47.82
N THR A 93 7.74 -32.58 -49.05
CA THR A 93 9.15 -32.59 -49.43
C THR A 93 9.77 -31.20 -49.28
N TYR A 94 9.07 -30.16 -49.72
CA TYR A 94 9.53 -28.78 -49.54
C TYR A 94 9.62 -28.41 -48.05
N LEU A 95 8.61 -28.77 -47.25
CA LEU A 95 8.65 -28.57 -45.80
C LEU A 95 9.84 -29.29 -45.16
N ASN A 96 10.10 -30.54 -45.52
CA ASN A 96 11.26 -31.30 -45.03
C ASN A 96 12.57 -30.57 -45.34
N ALA A 97 12.71 -30.06 -46.56
CA ALA A 97 13.88 -29.30 -46.98
C ALA A 97 14.04 -28.00 -46.18
N GLN A 98 12.95 -27.26 -45.91
CA GLN A 98 13.03 -26.06 -45.08
C GLN A 98 13.39 -26.39 -43.63
N LEU A 99 12.81 -27.47 -43.06
CA LEU A 99 13.11 -27.91 -41.71
C LEU A 99 14.58 -28.35 -41.57
N LYS A 100 15.10 -29.16 -42.50
CA LYS A 100 16.54 -29.50 -42.54
C LYS A 100 17.42 -28.26 -42.69
N GLY A 101 17.00 -27.32 -43.53
CA GLY A 101 17.64 -26.02 -43.70
C GLY A 101 17.72 -25.18 -42.41
N ILE A 102 16.79 -25.34 -41.45
CA ILE A 102 16.89 -24.71 -40.13
C ILE A 102 18.12 -25.22 -39.38
N SER A 103 18.36 -26.53 -39.38
CA SER A 103 19.53 -27.12 -38.70
C SER A 103 20.82 -26.63 -39.34
N ASP A 104 20.91 -26.68 -40.67
CA ASP A 104 22.11 -26.24 -41.40
C ASP A 104 22.36 -24.73 -41.19
N ALA A 105 21.28 -23.93 -41.15
CA ALA A 105 21.38 -22.50 -40.89
C ALA A 105 21.84 -22.20 -39.46
N ILE A 106 21.43 -23.00 -38.47
CA ILE A 106 21.92 -22.88 -37.09
C ILE A 106 23.42 -23.22 -37.00
N ASP A 107 23.89 -24.24 -37.71
CA ASP A 107 25.32 -24.59 -37.76
C ASP A 107 26.15 -23.47 -38.42
N VAL A 108 25.63 -22.89 -39.50
CA VAL A 108 26.23 -21.72 -40.15
C VAL A 108 26.25 -20.53 -39.20
N PHE A 109 25.14 -20.26 -38.51
CA PHE A 109 25.04 -19.20 -37.51
C PHE A 109 26.05 -19.40 -36.38
N GLU A 110 26.22 -20.62 -35.86
CA GLU A 110 27.19 -20.93 -34.81
C GLU A 110 28.63 -20.59 -35.24
N LYS A 111 29.01 -20.97 -36.46
CA LYS A 111 30.32 -20.61 -37.04
C LYS A 111 30.47 -19.10 -37.17
N SER A 112 29.42 -18.40 -37.57
CA SER A 112 29.41 -16.95 -37.68
C SER A 112 29.52 -16.25 -36.34
N VAL A 113 28.90 -16.75 -35.27
CA VAL A 113 29.09 -16.20 -33.92
C VAL A 113 30.52 -16.40 -33.42
N LYS A 114 31.16 -17.54 -33.74
CA LYS A 114 32.59 -17.75 -33.44
C LYS A 114 33.47 -16.72 -34.17
N ALA A 115 33.22 -16.47 -35.45
CA ALA A 115 33.91 -15.43 -36.21
C ALA A 115 33.64 -14.02 -35.64
N LEU A 116 32.37 -13.72 -35.30
CA LEU A 116 31.94 -12.46 -34.70
C LEU A 116 32.66 -12.16 -33.39
N ASN A 117 32.90 -13.19 -32.57
CA ASN A 117 33.63 -13.08 -31.31
C ASN A 117 35.12 -12.73 -31.50
N GLY A 118 35.69 -12.91 -32.69
CA GLY A 118 37.03 -12.44 -33.05
C GLY A 118 37.14 -10.91 -33.13
N TYR A 119 36.02 -10.21 -33.38
CA TYR A 119 36.00 -8.75 -33.53
C TYR A 119 35.74 -8.05 -32.19
N SER A 120 36.76 -7.99 -31.33
CA SER A 120 36.64 -7.39 -29.99
C SER A 120 36.17 -5.93 -29.99
N SER A 121 36.41 -5.20 -31.08
CA SER A 121 36.05 -3.79 -31.24
C SER A 121 34.54 -3.56 -31.28
N LEU A 122 33.73 -4.53 -31.73
CA LEU A 122 32.26 -4.43 -31.74
C LEU A 122 31.68 -4.16 -30.35
N ARG A 123 32.29 -4.73 -29.30
CA ARG A 123 31.84 -4.54 -27.91
C ARG A 123 32.34 -3.23 -27.31
N LYS A 124 33.44 -2.68 -27.83
CA LYS A 124 34.10 -1.46 -27.33
C LYS A 124 33.52 -0.18 -27.93
N GLY A 125 32.78 -0.27 -29.04
CA GLY A 125 32.23 0.87 -29.77
C GLY A 125 31.52 1.91 -28.89
N PRO A 126 30.55 1.52 -28.04
CA PRO A 126 29.87 2.47 -27.15
C PRO A 126 30.81 3.22 -26.20
N SER A 127 31.86 2.56 -25.68
CA SER A 127 32.85 3.22 -24.81
C SER A 127 33.78 4.14 -25.60
N VAL A 128 34.16 3.75 -26.82
CA VAL A 128 35.01 4.58 -27.69
C VAL A 128 34.27 5.85 -28.14
N LEU A 129 32.95 5.75 -28.38
CA LEU A 129 32.14 6.84 -28.88
C LEU A 129 31.37 7.60 -27.79
N GLU A 130 31.53 7.22 -26.51
CA GLU A 130 30.89 7.89 -25.37
C GLU A 130 31.13 9.40 -25.35
N PRO A 131 32.33 9.94 -25.67
CA PRO A 131 32.54 11.38 -25.74
C PRO A 131 31.63 12.10 -26.73
N PHE A 132 31.42 11.52 -27.91
CA PHE A 132 30.56 12.10 -28.95
C PHE A 132 29.08 12.01 -28.56
N GLU A 133 28.66 10.89 -27.95
CA GLU A 133 27.31 10.75 -27.42
C GLU A 133 27.00 11.83 -26.37
N LYS A 134 27.91 12.01 -25.40
CA LYS A 134 27.78 13.06 -24.38
C LYS A 134 27.75 14.45 -25.01
N MET A 135 28.59 14.71 -26.00
CA MET A 135 28.60 15.99 -26.70
C MET A 135 27.26 16.28 -27.39
N ILE A 136 26.71 15.31 -28.14
CA ILE A 136 25.40 15.43 -28.79
C ILE A 136 24.30 15.68 -27.75
N HIS A 137 24.35 14.98 -26.61
CA HIS A 137 23.41 15.19 -25.51
C HIS A 137 23.46 16.63 -24.97
N LEU A 138 24.65 17.17 -24.74
CA LEU A 138 24.82 18.54 -24.24
C LEU A 138 24.40 19.59 -25.26
N ILE A 139 24.62 19.36 -26.56
CA ILE A 139 24.11 20.22 -27.64
C ILE A 139 22.58 20.28 -27.60
N LYS A 140 21.92 19.13 -27.42
CA LYS A 140 20.46 19.06 -27.30
C LYS A 140 19.95 19.82 -26.07
N ILE A 141 20.64 19.67 -24.93
CA ILE A 141 20.32 20.43 -23.71
C ILE A 141 20.46 21.93 -23.98
N ARG A 142 21.61 22.39 -24.51
CA ARG A 142 21.83 23.81 -24.80
C ARG A 142 20.82 24.36 -25.80
N GLY A 143 20.45 23.59 -26.83
CA GLY A 143 19.41 23.94 -27.79
C GLY A 143 18.01 24.10 -27.18
N SER A 144 17.75 23.51 -26.02
CA SER A 144 16.49 23.66 -25.30
C SER A 144 16.39 24.95 -24.47
N PHE A 145 17.46 25.72 -24.35
CA PHE A 145 17.48 26.94 -23.54
C PHE A 145 16.79 28.09 -24.29
N GLN A 146 15.52 28.36 -23.94
CA GLN A 146 14.67 29.34 -24.64
C GLN A 146 14.54 30.70 -23.93
N ILE A 147 14.83 30.77 -22.64
CA ILE A 147 14.64 31.99 -21.85
C ILE A 147 15.88 32.88 -21.98
N SER A 148 15.63 34.19 -22.12
CA SER A 148 16.67 35.23 -22.16
C SER A 148 16.64 36.00 -20.86
N PHE A 149 17.79 36.18 -20.22
CA PHE A 149 17.92 36.95 -18.99
C PHE A 149 17.92 38.46 -19.29
N THR A 150 16.78 39.13 -19.09
CA THR A 150 16.66 40.61 -19.11
C THR A 150 17.29 41.24 -17.87
N ASP A 151 17.63 42.53 -17.92
CA ASP A 151 18.18 43.23 -16.75
C ASP A 151 17.20 43.25 -15.56
N GLU A 152 15.88 43.23 -15.81
CA GLU A 152 14.88 43.07 -14.74
C GLU A 152 14.99 41.68 -14.10
N SER A 153 15.07 40.62 -14.91
CA SER A 153 15.19 39.24 -14.40
C SER A 153 16.48 39.02 -13.60
N LYS A 154 17.62 39.56 -14.07
CA LYS A 154 18.91 39.53 -13.35
C LYS A 154 18.79 40.20 -11.99
N THR A 155 18.21 41.39 -11.96
CA THR A 155 18.01 42.19 -10.73
C THR A 155 17.07 41.48 -9.76
N ALA A 156 16.01 40.86 -10.26
CA ALA A 156 15.02 40.14 -9.46
C ALA A 156 15.60 38.84 -8.84
N ILE A 157 16.40 38.09 -9.60
CA ILE A 157 17.14 36.92 -9.07
C ILE A 157 18.16 37.36 -8.02
N GLY A 158 18.98 38.38 -8.31
CA GLY A 158 19.93 38.94 -7.35
C GLY A 158 19.28 39.41 -6.05
N SER A 159 18.14 40.09 -6.14
CA SER A 159 17.35 40.53 -4.99
C SER A 159 16.81 39.35 -4.18
N SER A 160 16.33 38.30 -4.86
CA SER A 160 15.85 37.07 -4.20
C SER A 160 16.99 36.38 -3.45
N LEU A 161 18.17 36.26 -4.06
CA LEU A 161 19.35 35.69 -3.40
C LEU A 161 19.80 36.53 -2.20
N LYS A 162 19.72 37.86 -2.28
CA LYS A 162 20.04 38.75 -1.16
C LYS A 162 19.11 38.52 0.03
N LEU A 163 17.81 38.30 -0.22
CA LEU A 163 16.85 37.93 0.84
C LEU A 163 17.23 36.59 1.49
N VAL A 164 17.54 35.58 0.68
CA VAL A 164 17.94 34.25 1.16
C VAL A 164 19.25 34.30 1.96
N LEU A 165 20.23 35.08 1.51
CA LEU A 165 21.50 35.29 2.22
C LEU A 165 21.29 35.87 3.62
N GLY A 166 20.23 36.66 3.84
CA GLY A 166 19.84 37.14 5.16
C GLY A 166 19.59 36.03 6.19
N LEU A 167 19.25 34.82 5.74
CA LEU A 167 19.05 33.65 6.62
C LEU A 167 20.32 32.79 6.81
N SER A 168 21.38 33.03 6.03
CA SER A 168 22.58 32.20 6.05
C SER A 168 23.31 32.25 7.38
N SER A 169 23.45 33.46 7.96
CA SER A 169 24.12 33.66 9.25
C SER A 169 23.40 32.95 10.40
N ASP A 170 22.07 33.08 10.44
CA ASP A 170 21.23 32.39 11.44
C ASP A 170 21.37 30.88 11.28
N SER A 171 21.25 30.36 10.05
CA SER A 171 21.40 28.94 9.75
C SER A 171 22.78 28.40 10.16
N LYS A 172 23.88 29.13 9.88
CA LYS A 172 25.24 28.75 10.33
C LYS A 172 25.30 28.61 11.85
N THR A 173 24.78 29.61 12.57
CA THR A 173 24.74 29.66 14.03
C THR A 173 23.97 28.47 14.63
N VAL A 174 22.81 28.14 14.07
CA VAL A 174 21.92 27.11 14.65
C VAL A 174 22.09 25.71 14.04
N SER A 175 22.94 25.54 13.04
CA SER A 175 23.14 24.29 12.28
C SER A 175 23.31 23.04 13.16
N LYS A 176 24.18 23.11 14.18
CA LYS A 176 24.40 22.02 15.14
C LYS A 176 23.17 21.74 16.00
N GLY A 177 22.41 22.77 16.36
CA GLY A 177 21.14 22.64 17.08
C GLY A 177 20.08 21.94 16.24
N ILE A 178 19.96 22.32 14.96
CA ILE A 178 19.05 21.68 13.99
C ILE A 178 19.44 20.22 13.80
N GLN A 179 20.73 19.93 13.65
CA GLN A 179 21.24 18.55 13.56
C GLN A 179 20.83 17.73 14.80
N THR A 180 21.08 18.27 15.99
CA THR A 180 20.74 17.60 17.26
C THR A 180 19.23 17.37 17.38
N ALA A 181 18.42 18.35 16.99
CA ALA A 181 16.96 18.23 17.02
C ALA A 181 16.43 17.18 16.04
N ASN A 182 17.02 17.12 14.84
CA ASN A 182 16.72 16.09 13.85
C ASN A 182 17.06 14.70 14.39
N ASP A 183 18.25 14.51 14.95
CA ASP A 183 18.72 13.22 15.45
C ASP A 183 17.89 12.76 16.66
N LEU A 184 17.44 13.69 17.51
CA LEU A 184 16.51 13.40 18.59
C LEU A 184 15.12 13.00 18.07
N SER A 185 14.59 13.70 17.06
CA SER A 185 13.32 13.34 16.42
C SER A 185 13.37 11.96 15.76
N GLU A 186 14.50 11.62 15.12
CA GLU A 186 14.76 10.30 14.53
C GLU A 186 14.79 9.21 15.62
N SER A 187 15.53 9.44 16.71
CA SER A 187 15.65 8.52 17.84
C SER A 187 14.33 8.23 18.56
N ILE A 188 13.42 9.21 18.62
CA ILE A 188 12.09 9.06 19.25
C ILE A 188 11.08 8.44 18.29
N SER A 189 11.11 8.82 17.01
CA SER A 189 10.16 8.31 16.01
C SER A 189 10.50 6.89 15.56
N MET A 190 11.78 6.51 15.62
CA MET A 190 12.30 5.21 15.18
C MET A 190 13.14 4.56 16.30
N PRO A 191 12.52 4.24 17.45
CA PRO A 191 13.23 3.86 18.67
C PRO A 191 13.99 2.53 18.55
N ARG A 192 13.57 1.64 17.65
CA ARG A 192 14.15 0.29 17.43
C ARG A 192 15.44 0.29 16.60
N ILE A 193 15.70 1.35 15.83
CA ILE A 193 16.87 1.46 14.96
C ILE A 193 18.09 1.99 15.74
N HIS A 194 17.85 2.73 16.82
CA HIS A 194 18.89 3.40 17.58
C HIS A 194 19.34 2.52 18.73
N GLN A 195 20.55 1.95 18.63
CA GLN A 195 21.13 1.16 19.69
C GLN A 195 21.30 2.01 20.96
N LYS A 196 20.54 1.68 22.01
CA LYS A 196 20.65 2.39 23.29
C LYS A 196 21.91 1.92 24.01
N LYS A 197 22.76 2.86 24.42
CA LYS A 197 24.08 2.57 25.02
C LYS A 197 23.99 1.73 26.30
N PHE A 198 22.90 1.86 27.06
CA PHE A 198 22.79 1.33 28.43
C PHE A 198 21.67 0.28 28.60
N THR A 199 20.92 -0.05 27.56
CA THR A 199 19.86 -1.07 27.65
C THR A 199 19.63 -1.74 26.31
N SER A 200 19.33 -3.05 26.34
CA SER A 200 18.88 -3.82 25.17
C SER A 200 17.43 -4.30 25.30
N GLY A 201 16.76 -4.01 26.43
CA GLY A 201 15.41 -4.49 26.74
C GLY A 201 14.30 -3.44 26.63
N PHE A 202 14.61 -2.15 26.79
CA PHE A 202 13.62 -1.06 26.75
C PHE A 202 13.71 -0.28 25.42
N MET A 203 13.40 -0.95 24.32
CA MET A 203 13.52 -0.37 22.98
C MET A 203 12.67 0.89 22.80
N ASN A 204 11.46 0.96 23.37
CA ASN A 204 10.58 2.14 23.34
C ASN A 204 10.77 3.07 24.56
N GLY A 205 11.87 2.93 25.31
CA GLY A 205 12.23 3.81 26.42
C GLY A 205 11.22 3.76 27.58
N LEU A 206 10.74 4.93 28.01
CA LEU A 206 9.88 5.06 29.19
C LEU A 206 8.54 4.32 29.06
N SER A 207 8.05 4.12 27.83
CA SER A 207 6.82 3.36 27.60
C SER A 207 6.94 1.90 28.00
N ASP A 208 8.11 1.28 27.74
CA ASP A 208 8.36 -0.10 28.15
C ASP A 208 8.50 -0.21 29.68
N LEU A 209 9.06 0.81 30.34
CA LEU A 209 9.13 0.86 31.80
C LEU A 209 7.74 0.98 32.46
N LYS A 210 6.83 1.77 31.88
CA LYS A 210 5.42 1.84 32.31
C LYS A 210 4.70 0.50 32.15
N LEU A 211 5.00 -0.22 31.06
CA LEU A 211 4.44 -1.53 30.81
C LEU A 211 4.98 -2.55 31.82
N LEU A 212 6.29 -2.53 32.10
CA LEU A 212 6.93 -3.38 33.09
C LEU A 212 6.30 -3.24 34.48
N GLU A 213 5.93 -2.02 34.89
CA GLU A 213 5.21 -1.81 36.15
C GLU A 213 3.87 -2.56 36.22
N VAL A 214 3.15 -2.61 35.10
CA VAL A 214 1.85 -3.28 35.01
C VAL A 214 2.05 -4.80 34.90
N GLU A 215 2.94 -5.24 34.03
CA GLU A 215 3.16 -6.65 33.71
C GLU A 215 3.87 -7.41 34.83
N SER A 216 4.78 -6.77 35.57
CA SER A 216 5.44 -7.39 36.75
C SER A 216 4.47 -7.75 37.88
N ARG A 217 3.23 -7.25 37.82
CA ARG A 217 2.15 -7.55 38.77
C ARG A 217 1.10 -8.51 38.17
N ASP A 218 1.25 -8.93 36.92
CA ASP A 218 0.28 -9.78 36.24
C ASP A 218 0.40 -11.25 36.68
N PRO A 219 -0.72 -11.92 37.02
CA PRO A 219 -0.71 -13.34 37.37
C PRO A 219 -0.05 -14.29 36.36
N TRP A 220 0.07 -13.94 35.08
CA TRP A 220 0.74 -14.80 34.10
C TRP A 220 2.25 -14.93 34.35
N ILE A 221 2.90 -13.91 34.91
CA ILE A 221 4.34 -13.95 35.26
C ILE A 221 4.57 -14.99 36.35
N GLY A 222 3.77 -14.96 37.43
CA GLY A 222 3.87 -15.95 38.51
C GLY A 222 3.66 -17.38 38.03
N LYS A 223 2.78 -17.61 37.03
CA LYS A 223 2.63 -18.92 36.39
C LYS A 223 3.88 -19.37 35.62
N MET A 224 4.61 -18.45 35.00
CA MET A 224 5.83 -18.76 34.24
C MET A 224 7.08 -18.87 35.12
N THR A 225 7.09 -18.23 36.28
CA THR A 225 8.22 -18.24 37.21
C THR A 225 8.02 -19.21 38.38
N GLY A 226 6.80 -19.74 38.56
CA GLY A 226 6.44 -20.65 39.64
C GLY A 226 6.11 -19.94 40.95
N ALA A 227 5.92 -18.63 40.92
CA ALA A 227 5.56 -17.81 42.07
C ALA A 227 4.02 -17.71 42.23
N GLU A 228 3.49 -18.21 43.36
CA GLU A 228 2.07 -18.12 43.73
C GLU A 228 1.83 -17.18 44.94
N GLY A 229 0.62 -16.63 45.06
CA GLY A 229 0.18 -15.87 46.24
C GLY A 229 0.92 -14.53 46.44
N GLU A 230 1.33 -14.23 47.68
CA GLU A 230 2.07 -13.00 48.02
C GLU A 230 3.39 -12.82 47.24
N ARG A 231 3.92 -13.91 46.65
CA ARG A 231 5.18 -13.92 45.88
C ARG A 231 5.09 -13.17 44.55
N LEU A 232 3.89 -13.06 43.94
CA LEU A 232 3.66 -12.30 42.70
C LEU A 232 3.97 -10.81 42.86
N GLY A 233 3.83 -10.26 44.08
CA GLY A 233 4.13 -8.85 44.35
C GLY A 233 5.61 -8.54 44.52
N ASN A 234 6.46 -9.56 44.72
CA ASN A 234 7.85 -9.36 45.13
C ASN A 234 8.71 -8.76 44.01
N LEU A 235 8.57 -9.23 42.77
CA LEU A 235 9.27 -8.64 41.63
C LEU A 235 8.92 -7.15 41.47
N ALA A 236 7.61 -6.83 41.47
CA ALA A 236 7.15 -5.45 41.37
C ALA A 236 7.60 -4.59 42.56
N ASN A 237 7.56 -5.14 43.79
CA ASN A 237 8.02 -4.46 45.00
C ASN A 237 9.53 -4.19 44.99
N GLY A 238 10.32 -5.11 44.46
CA GLY A 238 11.76 -4.94 44.33
C GLY A 238 12.12 -3.90 43.26
N LEU A 239 11.34 -3.82 42.18
CA LEU A 239 11.47 -2.82 41.11
C LEU A 239 10.84 -1.46 41.43
N GLU A 240 10.19 -1.29 42.58
CA GLU A 240 9.49 -0.07 42.98
C GLU A 240 10.34 1.22 42.86
N PRO A 241 11.65 1.25 43.22
CA PRO A 241 12.47 2.44 43.01
C PRO A 241 12.59 2.85 41.53
N LEU A 242 12.61 1.87 40.62
CA LEU A 242 12.63 2.12 39.18
C LEU A 242 11.32 2.75 38.69
N PHE A 243 10.17 2.32 39.24
CA PHE A 243 8.87 2.89 38.90
C PHE A 243 8.73 4.34 39.40
N LYS A 244 9.28 4.68 40.57
CA LYS A 244 9.36 6.08 41.04
C LYS A 244 10.20 6.97 40.12
N VAL A 245 11.34 6.47 39.64
CA VAL A 245 12.14 7.20 38.63
C VAL A 245 11.36 7.34 37.33
N GLN A 246 10.64 6.31 36.91
CA GLN A 246 9.77 6.37 35.75
C GLN A 246 8.72 7.49 35.90
N GLU A 247 8.06 7.62 37.05
CA GLU A 247 7.09 8.69 37.33
C GLU A 247 7.71 10.08 37.19
N GLN A 248 8.93 10.28 37.71
CA GLN A 248 9.64 11.55 37.58
C GLN A 248 9.94 11.92 36.12
N LEU A 249 10.33 10.93 35.32
CA LEU A 249 10.63 11.12 33.90
C LEU A 249 9.38 11.31 33.03
N ASN A 250 8.20 10.90 33.51
CA ASN A 250 6.95 10.96 32.76
C ASN A 250 6.61 12.38 32.29
N GLY A 251 6.90 13.40 33.10
CA GLY A 251 6.68 14.79 32.74
C GLY A 251 7.53 15.25 31.54
N LEU A 252 8.73 14.70 31.35
CA LEU A 252 9.60 14.99 30.22
C LEU A 252 9.17 14.20 28.97
N ASP A 253 8.83 12.93 29.15
CA ASP A 253 8.35 12.03 28.09
C ASP A 253 7.07 12.55 27.43
N VAL A 254 6.11 13.03 28.23
CA VAL A 254 4.86 13.64 27.72
C VAL A 254 5.14 14.86 26.84
N LYS A 255 6.16 15.66 27.17
CA LYS A 255 6.54 16.83 26.37
C LYS A 255 7.22 16.45 25.06
N LEU A 256 7.87 15.29 24.98
CA LEU A 256 8.48 14.76 23.76
C LEU A 256 7.47 14.03 22.85
N LYS A 257 6.29 13.68 23.37
CA LYS A 257 5.25 12.98 22.59
C LYS A 257 4.87 13.65 21.26
N PRO A 258 4.79 14.99 21.12
CA PRO A 258 4.50 15.62 19.84
C PRO A 258 5.50 15.21 18.74
N ILE A 259 6.79 15.04 19.08
CA ILE A 259 7.86 14.77 18.10
C ILE A 259 8.03 13.31 17.71
N SER A 260 7.15 12.41 18.18
CA SER A 260 7.13 11.00 17.77
C SER A 260 6.39 10.77 16.45
N SER A 261 5.83 11.81 15.83
CA SER A 261 5.07 11.68 14.58
C SER A 261 5.99 11.64 13.37
N ARG A 262 5.63 10.78 12.40
CA ARG A 262 6.38 10.64 11.13
C ARG A 262 6.39 11.94 10.33
N SER A 263 5.31 12.72 10.35
CA SER A 263 5.24 14.01 9.68
C SER A 263 6.28 14.99 10.22
N ILE A 264 6.45 15.07 11.55
CA ILE A 264 7.48 15.92 12.16
C ILE A 264 8.88 15.44 11.81
N LEU A 265 9.14 14.12 11.83
CA LEU A 265 10.43 13.59 11.41
C LEU A 265 10.79 14.01 9.98
N LEU A 266 9.84 13.89 9.04
CA LEU A 266 10.04 14.31 7.64
C LEU A 266 10.25 15.83 7.53
N SER A 267 9.46 16.63 8.23
CA SER A 267 9.62 18.09 8.25
C SER A 267 10.97 18.52 8.84
N MET A 268 11.42 17.89 9.94
CA MET A 268 12.73 18.12 10.54
C MET A 268 13.87 17.76 9.60
N SER A 269 13.77 16.64 8.89
CA SER A 269 14.76 16.25 7.89
C SER A 269 14.82 17.24 6.73
N LYS A 270 13.67 17.70 6.21
CA LYS A 270 13.62 18.72 5.15
C LYS A 270 14.22 20.04 5.63
N PHE A 271 13.92 20.44 6.87
CA PHE A 271 14.47 21.66 7.47
C PHE A 271 15.99 21.58 7.68
N LYS A 272 16.51 20.43 8.13
CA LYS A 272 17.96 20.15 8.18
C LYS A 272 18.61 20.31 6.81
N THR A 273 17.99 19.74 5.76
CA THR A 273 18.48 19.90 4.39
C THR A 273 18.51 21.37 3.99
N LEU A 274 17.42 22.11 4.15
CA LEU A 274 17.38 23.55 3.87
C LEU A 274 18.46 24.33 4.64
N SER A 275 18.63 24.03 5.92
CA SER A 275 19.68 24.64 6.75
C SER A 275 21.07 24.36 6.18
N THR A 276 21.32 23.16 5.64
CA THR A 276 22.59 22.83 4.99
C THR A 276 22.84 23.70 3.75
N TYR A 277 21.82 23.90 2.90
CA TYR A 277 21.93 24.82 1.75
C TYR A 277 22.26 26.24 2.21
N LEU A 278 21.47 26.76 3.15
CA LEU A 278 21.64 28.12 3.69
C LEU A 278 23.01 28.33 4.35
N SER A 279 23.48 27.33 5.09
CA SER A 279 24.77 27.38 5.79
C SER A 279 25.97 27.31 4.85
N ASN A 280 25.79 26.79 3.64
CA ASN A 280 26.85 26.70 2.63
C ASN A 280 26.80 27.85 1.60
N LEU A 281 25.87 28.79 1.74
CA LEU A 281 25.81 29.94 0.83
C LEU A 281 27.04 30.84 0.98
N ASP A 282 27.62 31.17 -0.17
CA ASP A 282 28.67 32.17 -0.31
C ASP A 282 28.08 33.59 -0.27
N SER A 283 28.68 34.50 0.50
CA SER A 283 28.17 35.86 0.70
C SER A 283 28.14 36.70 -0.57
N SER A 284 28.99 36.39 -1.56
CA SER A 284 29.06 37.10 -2.84
C SER A 284 28.04 36.61 -3.88
N SER A 285 27.29 35.54 -3.58
CA SER A 285 26.38 34.89 -4.55
C SER A 285 25.37 35.86 -5.16
N SER A 286 24.81 36.81 -4.39
CA SER A 286 23.84 37.76 -4.94
C SER A 286 24.45 38.81 -5.88
N GLU A 287 25.70 39.19 -5.65
CA GLU A 287 26.40 40.22 -6.43
C GLU A 287 26.89 39.65 -7.77
N LYS A 288 27.21 38.35 -7.78
CA LYS A 288 27.69 37.61 -8.95
C LYS A 288 26.61 37.28 -9.99
N VAL A 289 25.32 37.42 -9.66
CA VAL A 289 24.21 37.06 -10.57
C VAL A 289 24.31 37.80 -11.90
N GLY A 290 24.52 39.13 -11.85
CA GLY A 290 24.59 39.94 -13.06
C GLY A 290 25.74 39.54 -13.97
N SER A 291 26.96 39.49 -13.42
CA SER A 291 28.17 39.12 -14.17
C SER A 291 28.10 37.69 -14.71
N LEU A 292 27.58 36.74 -13.92
CA LEU A 292 27.41 35.36 -14.35
C LEU A 292 26.48 35.26 -15.57
N LEU A 293 25.31 35.89 -15.51
CA LEU A 293 24.32 35.82 -16.59
C LEU A 293 24.82 36.51 -17.87
N ASP A 294 25.62 37.57 -17.74
CA ASP A 294 26.28 38.22 -18.88
C ASP A 294 27.35 37.33 -19.52
N GLU A 295 28.19 36.67 -18.71
CA GLU A 295 29.20 35.73 -19.22
C GLU A 295 28.58 34.46 -19.83
N LEU A 296 27.50 33.94 -19.26
CA LEU A 296 26.73 32.84 -19.85
C LEU A 296 26.21 33.21 -21.24
N LYS A 297 25.66 34.43 -21.38
CA LYS A 297 25.21 34.96 -22.67
C LYS A 297 26.37 35.06 -23.68
N LYS A 298 27.56 35.49 -23.24
CA LYS A 298 28.75 35.55 -24.10
C LYS A 298 29.20 34.15 -24.54
N CYS A 299 29.27 33.19 -23.62
CA CYS A 299 29.61 31.81 -23.94
C CYS A 299 28.59 31.19 -24.90
N ASN A 300 27.30 31.51 -24.75
CA ASN A 300 26.24 31.06 -25.65
C ASN A 300 26.18 31.84 -26.99
N GLY A 301 27.05 32.83 -27.20
CA GLY A 301 27.10 33.61 -28.44
C GLY A 301 27.60 32.84 -29.66
N LYS A 302 28.06 31.60 -29.49
CA LYS A 302 28.40 30.67 -30.57
C LYS A 302 27.14 29.95 -31.06
N ARG A 303 27.10 29.68 -32.37
CA ARG A 303 26.01 28.95 -33.01
C ARG A 303 25.79 27.60 -32.33
N THR A 304 24.52 27.22 -32.14
CA THR A 304 24.15 25.85 -31.74
C THR A 304 24.00 25.00 -32.99
N LEU A 305 24.63 23.84 -33.01
CA LEU A 305 24.49 22.87 -34.09
C LEU A 305 23.02 22.43 -34.18
N LEU A 306 22.47 22.46 -35.40
CA LEU A 306 21.11 22.04 -35.68
C LEU A 306 21.01 20.50 -35.75
N PRO A 307 19.83 19.90 -35.52
CA PRO A 307 19.65 18.45 -35.53
C PRO A 307 20.21 17.75 -36.77
N ASN A 308 19.97 18.31 -37.96
CA ASN A 308 20.45 17.77 -39.23
C ASN A 308 21.98 17.79 -39.37
N GLU A 309 22.69 18.58 -38.57
CA GLU A 309 24.15 18.69 -38.64
C GLU A 309 24.85 17.58 -37.85
N TYR A 310 24.26 17.12 -36.73
CA TYR A 310 24.82 16.03 -35.91
C TYR A 310 24.06 14.70 -36.04
N GLU A 311 22.97 14.64 -36.81
CA GLU A 311 22.16 13.43 -37.02
C GLU A 311 23.00 12.23 -37.49
N SER A 312 23.93 12.45 -38.42
CA SER A 312 24.86 11.40 -38.85
C SER A 312 25.75 10.90 -37.72
N SER A 313 26.28 11.80 -36.89
CA SER A 313 27.10 11.45 -35.73
C SER A 313 26.30 10.67 -34.67
N GLU A 314 25.02 11.00 -34.50
CA GLU A 314 24.10 10.26 -33.63
C GLU A 314 23.85 8.85 -34.17
N LYS A 315 23.57 8.71 -35.47
CA LYS A 315 23.43 7.40 -36.13
C LYS A 315 24.68 6.53 -35.99
N VAL A 316 25.87 7.12 -36.07
CA VAL A 316 27.14 6.42 -35.84
C VAL A 316 27.21 5.82 -34.42
N VAL A 317 26.81 6.58 -33.40
CA VAL A 317 26.74 6.10 -32.00
C VAL A 317 25.69 5.00 -31.85
N GLU A 318 24.51 5.16 -32.44
CA GLU A 318 23.43 4.18 -32.39
C GLU A 318 23.83 2.85 -33.05
N THR A 319 24.45 2.89 -34.22
CA THR A 319 24.96 1.70 -34.91
C THR A 319 26.03 0.99 -34.08
N ALA A 320 26.92 1.72 -33.40
CA ALA A 320 27.89 1.12 -32.49
C ALA A 320 27.23 0.35 -31.32
N LYS A 321 26.12 0.88 -30.78
CA LYS A 321 25.32 0.18 -29.76
C LYS A 321 24.64 -1.07 -30.33
N LYS A 322 24.10 -1.00 -31.55
CA LYS A 322 23.54 -2.16 -32.25
C LYS A 322 24.59 -3.24 -32.50
N LEU A 323 25.83 -2.88 -32.83
CA LEU A 323 26.94 -3.82 -33.01
C LEU A 323 27.34 -4.52 -31.70
N LYS A 324 27.38 -3.78 -30.58
CA LYS A 324 27.56 -4.38 -29.26
C LYS A 324 26.43 -5.36 -28.94
N ALA A 325 25.18 -4.93 -29.14
CA ALA A 325 24.00 -5.76 -28.90
C ALA A 325 23.96 -6.99 -29.81
N LEU A 326 24.40 -6.88 -31.07
CA LEU A 326 24.55 -8.01 -31.97
C LEU A 326 25.48 -9.06 -31.37
N SER A 327 26.67 -8.65 -30.89
CA SER A 327 27.62 -9.57 -30.26
C SER A 327 27.01 -10.25 -29.03
N GLU A 328 26.32 -9.52 -28.17
CA GLU A 328 25.71 -10.06 -26.95
C GLU A 328 24.53 -10.99 -27.25
N ASN A 329 23.59 -10.55 -28.09
CA ASN A 329 22.38 -11.29 -28.43
C ASN A 329 22.68 -12.53 -29.27
N ALA A 330 23.66 -12.49 -30.16
CA ALA A 330 24.05 -13.66 -30.95
C ALA A 330 24.69 -14.76 -30.08
N ASN A 331 25.48 -14.39 -29.07
CA ASN A 331 26.01 -15.34 -28.09
C ASN A 331 24.88 -15.91 -27.20
N ALA A 332 23.97 -15.06 -26.71
CA ALA A 332 22.82 -15.51 -25.93
C ALA A 332 21.90 -16.45 -26.73
N ALA A 333 21.75 -16.20 -28.04
CA ALA A 333 21.00 -17.06 -28.95
C ALA A 333 21.63 -18.45 -29.15
N LEU A 334 22.88 -18.69 -28.73
CA LEU A 334 23.52 -20.02 -28.71
C LEU A 334 23.63 -20.63 -27.32
N GLU A 335 23.57 -19.83 -26.26
CA GLU A 335 23.77 -20.30 -24.89
C GLU A 335 22.75 -21.39 -24.52
N GLY A 336 23.20 -22.61 -24.22
CA GLY A 336 22.31 -23.73 -23.89
C GLY A 336 21.52 -24.32 -25.07
N LEU A 337 21.88 -24.00 -26.32
CA LEU A 337 21.32 -24.63 -27.51
C LEU A 337 22.08 -25.93 -27.84
N ASP A 338 21.38 -27.06 -27.83
CA ASP A 338 21.94 -28.32 -28.33
C ASP A 338 21.56 -28.51 -29.82
N THR A 339 22.51 -28.22 -30.70
CA THR A 339 22.33 -28.33 -32.15
C THR A 339 22.13 -29.78 -32.61
N THR A 340 22.69 -30.74 -31.87
CA THR A 340 22.51 -32.18 -32.16
C THR A 340 21.09 -32.61 -31.82
N GLN A 341 20.56 -32.13 -30.70
CA GLN A 341 19.16 -32.37 -30.31
C GLN A 341 18.17 -31.75 -31.31
N ILE A 342 18.46 -30.53 -31.80
CA ILE A 342 17.62 -29.87 -32.80
C ILE A 342 17.60 -30.67 -34.11
N LYS A 343 18.78 -31.10 -34.57
CA LYS A 343 18.91 -31.93 -35.77
C LYS A 343 18.13 -33.24 -35.62
N ALA A 344 18.30 -33.95 -34.51
CA ALA A 344 17.57 -35.18 -34.22
C ALA A 344 16.05 -34.96 -34.16
N THR A 345 15.62 -33.83 -33.60
CA THR A 345 14.20 -33.45 -33.54
C THR A 345 13.65 -33.22 -34.95
N ILE A 346 14.37 -32.48 -35.79
CA ILE A 346 14.02 -32.19 -37.20
C ILE A 346 13.97 -33.46 -38.04
N ASP A 347 14.98 -34.32 -37.94
CA ASP A 347 15.04 -35.60 -38.67
C ASP A 347 13.93 -36.58 -38.22
N GLY A 348 13.48 -36.46 -36.97
CA GLY A 348 12.37 -37.23 -36.41
C GLY A 348 10.97 -36.74 -36.83
N VAL A 349 10.85 -35.52 -37.37
CA VAL A 349 9.55 -34.91 -37.69
C VAL A 349 8.76 -35.75 -38.69
N MET A 350 9.38 -36.17 -39.80
CA MET A 350 8.66 -36.94 -40.81
C MET A 350 8.25 -38.32 -40.30
N LYS A 351 9.07 -38.94 -39.44
CA LYS A 351 8.70 -40.19 -38.75
C LYS A 351 7.50 -40.00 -37.83
N SER A 352 7.43 -38.87 -37.13
CA SER A 352 6.33 -38.56 -36.22
C SER A 352 4.98 -38.35 -36.91
N LEU A 353 4.99 -38.00 -38.21
CA LEU A 353 3.80 -37.88 -39.03
C LEU A 353 3.29 -39.24 -39.56
N GLY A 354 4.11 -40.29 -39.48
CA GLY A 354 3.74 -41.65 -39.91
C GLY A 354 4.59 -42.22 -41.04
N PHE A 355 5.59 -41.50 -41.55
CA PHE A 355 6.50 -42.03 -42.57
C PHE A 355 7.51 -43.00 -41.96
N GLN A 356 7.65 -44.21 -42.52
CA GLN A 356 8.68 -45.16 -42.10
C GLN A 356 10.05 -44.77 -42.67
N ASP A 357 10.07 -44.42 -43.96
CA ASP A 357 11.23 -43.86 -44.65
C ASP A 357 10.77 -42.82 -45.67
N PHE A 358 10.80 -41.56 -45.24
CA PHE A 358 10.39 -40.44 -46.09
C PHE A 358 11.33 -40.23 -47.28
N GLU A 359 12.61 -40.55 -47.15
CA GLU A 359 13.60 -40.27 -48.19
C GLU A 359 13.51 -41.29 -49.35
N SER A 360 13.18 -42.54 -49.05
CA SER A 360 13.11 -43.61 -50.08
C SER A 360 11.70 -44.03 -50.48
N GLN A 361 10.70 -43.89 -49.60
CA GLN A 361 9.37 -44.52 -49.77
C GLN A 361 8.17 -43.65 -49.36
N ALA A 362 8.29 -42.32 -49.37
CA ALA A 362 7.21 -41.42 -48.92
C ALA A 362 5.84 -41.63 -49.61
N ALA A 363 5.79 -42.08 -50.86
CA ALA A 363 4.53 -42.33 -51.55
C ALA A 363 3.72 -43.51 -50.97
N LYS A 364 4.35 -44.45 -50.26
CA LYS A 364 3.67 -45.64 -49.72
C LYS A 364 2.89 -45.36 -48.44
N ASP A 365 3.36 -44.40 -47.65
CA ASP A 365 2.79 -44.09 -46.32
C ASP A 365 1.83 -42.89 -46.37
N ILE A 366 1.66 -42.24 -47.53
CA ILE A 366 0.99 -40.94 -47.65
C ILE A 366 -0.47 -40.96 -47.17
N ASP A 367 -1.22 -42.03 -47.46
CA ASP A 367 -2.62 -42.16 -47.04
C ASP A 367 -2.74 -42.23 -45.51
N SER A 368 -1.88 -43.03 -44.85
CA SER A 368 -1.83 -43.12 -43.39
C SER A 368 -1.35 -41.83 -42.73
N VAL A 369 -0.42 -41.11 -43.36
CA VAL A 369 0.07 -39.81 -42.88
C VAL A 369 -1.02 -38.74 -42.98
N MET A 370 -1.81 -38.76 -44.05
CA MET A 370 -2.93 -37.84 -44.24
C MET A 370 -4.02 -38.03 -43.18
N ASP A 371 -4.32 -39.26 -42.80
CA ASP A 371 -5.24 -39.55 -41.71
C ASP A 371 -4.71 -39.06 -40.35
N ASN A 372 -3.39 -39.15 -40.12
CA ASN A 372 -2.74 -38.61 -38.92
C ASN A 372 -2.81 -37.07 -38.87
N ILE A 373 -2.66 -36.39 -40.00
CA ILE A 373 -2.72 -34.93 -40.11
C ILE A 373 -4.16 -34.41 -39.93
N LYS A 374 -5.17 -35.11 -40.47
CA LYS A 374 -6.59 -34.70 -40.42
C LYS A 374 -7.23 -34.92 -39.04
N ASN A 375 -6.89 -36.01 -38.35
CA ASN A 375 -7.59 -36.44 -37.13
C ASN A 375 -6.87 -36.07 -35.82
N LYS A 376 -5.64 -35.59 -35.87
CA LYS A 376 -4.84 -35.15 -34.71
C LYS A 376 -4.06 -33.89 -35.09
N ASN A 377 -3.71 -33.08 -34.10
CA ASN A 377 -2.89 -31.87 -34.23
C ASN A 377 -1.44 -32.17 -34.76
N GLY A 378 -1.28 -32.83 -35.91
CA GLY A 378 -0.04 -33.46 -36.37
C GLY A 378 1.14 -32.50 -36.51
N PHE A 379 0.87 -31.23 -36.81
CA PHE A 379 1.90 -30.19 -36.93
C PHE A 379 2.11 -29.35 -35.66
N LYS A 380 1.38 -29.61 -34.57
CA LYS A 380 1.45 -28.80 -33.34
C LYS A 380 2.86 -28.80 -32.73
N SER A 381 3.49 -29.98 -32.64
CA SER A 381 4.86 -30.09 -32.11
C SER A 381 5.86 -29.30 -32.97
N ILE A 382 5.74 -29.37 -34.29
CA ILE A 382 6.59 -28.61 -35.23
C ILE A 382 6.42 -27.10 -35.00
N ARG A 383 5.17 -26.64 -34.87
CA ARG A 383 4.87 -25.21 -34.63
C ARG A 383 5.43 -24.73 -33.29
N GLU A 384 5.30 -25.53 -32.24
CA GLU A 384 5.84 -25.20 -30.92
C GLU A 384 7.37 -25.12 -30.95
N ASN A 385 8.04 -26.05 -31.64
CA ASN A 385 9.49 -26.05 -31.81
C ASN A 385 9.99 -24.84 -32.63
N ILE A 386 9.35 -24.54 -33.78
CA ILE A 386 9.71 -23.36 -34.59
C ILE A 386 9.48 -22.08 -33.79
N LYS A 387 8.36 -21.98 -33.04
CA LYS A 387 8.07 -20.81 -32.19
C LYS A 387 9.12 -20.61 -31.10
N GLN A 388 9.55 -21.69 -30.44
CA GLN A 388 10.61 -21.63 -29.43
C GLN A 388 11.93 -21.14 -30.04
N LEU A 389 12.34 -21.71 -31.17
CA LEU A 389 13.56 -21.30 -31.87
C LEU A 389 13.48 -19.85 -32.35
N LYS A 390 12.37 -19.44 -32.95
CA LYS A 390 12.15 -18.06 -33.41
C LYS A 390 12.26 -17.04 -32.28
N THR A 391 11.77 -17.38 -31.09
CA THR A 391 11.87 -16.52 -29.91
C THR A 391 13.31 -16.32 -29.48
N ARG A 392 14.14 -17.38 -29.58
CA ARG A 392 15.57 -17.34 -29.25
C ARG A 392 16.37 -16.42 -30.19
N PHE A 393 16.07 -16.43 -31.49
CA PHE A 393 16.77 -15.62 -32.49
C PHE A 393 16.12 -14.24 -32.76
N ALA A 394 15.02 -13.90 -32.07
CA ALA A 394 14.24 -12.68 -32.36
C ALA A 394 15.00 -11.37 -32.12
N ASN A 395 15.93 -11.35 -31.16
CA ASN A 395 16.65 -10.15 -30.73
C ASN A 395 17.92 -9.86 -31.54
N ILE A 396 18.18 -10.63 -32.59
CA ILE A 396 19.33 -10.40 -33.47
C ILE A 396 19.00 -9.21 -34.39
N PRO A 397 19.77 -8.11 -34.35
CA PRO A 397 19.54 -6.98 -35.22
C PRO A 397 19.67 -7.40 -36.70
N LYS A 398 18.74 -6.92 -37.53
CA LYS A 398 18.67 -7.25 -38.97
C LYS A 398 19.19 -6.10 -39.82
N SER A 399 19.55 -6.41 -41.07
CA SER A 399 19.90 -5.42 -42.10
C SER A 399 21.07 -4.51 -41.71
N LEU A 400 22.00 -5.02 -40.91
CA LEU A 400 23.11 -4.22 -40.36
C LEU A 400 24.19 -3.87 -41.39
N LYS A 401 24.31 -4.62 -42.50
CA LYS A 401 25.41 -4.42 -43.46
C LYS A 401 25.44 -2.99 -44.00
N ASP A 402 24.28 -2.49 -44.45
CA ASP A 402 24.16 -1.13 -44.99
C ASP A 402 24.30 -0.07 -43.88
N GLU A 403 23.77 -0.33 -42.68
CA GLU A 403 23.93 0.58 -41.53
C GLU A 403 25.40 0.73 -41.11
N VAL A 404 26.15 -0.38 -41.11
CA VAL A 404 27.59 -0.38 -40.81
C VAL A 404 28.37 0.35 -41.89
N LYS A 405 28.00 0.19 -43.16
CA LYS A 405 28.59 0.96 -44.25
C LYS A 405 28.36 2.46 -44.07
N THR A 406 27.11 2.87 -43.82
CA THR A 406 26.79 4.28 -43.53
C THR A 406 27.56 4.80 -42.33
N MET A 407 27.72 3.99 -41.28
CA MET A 407 28.52 4.34 -40.10
C MET A 407 30.00 4.59 -40.44
N ILE A 408 30.58 3.79 -41.35
CA ILE A 408 31.96 3.98 -41.82
C ILE A 408 32.07 5.28 -42.63
N ASP A 409 31.14 5.49 -43.57
CA ASP A 409 31.13 6.69 -44.43
C ASP A 409 30.94 7.98 -43.60
N ASP A 410 30.08 7.94 -42.59
CA ASP A 410 29.78 9.06 -41.70
C ASP A 410 30.82 9.25 -40.58
N SER A 411 31.82 8.39 -40.45
CA SER A 411 32.84 8.47 -39.38
C SER A 411 33.60 9.81 -39.37
N THR A 412 33.79 10.42 -40.54
CA THR A 412 34.45 11.74 -40.68
C THR A 412 33.63 12.89 -40.11
N LYS A 413 32.31 12.73 -39.99
CA LYS A 413 31.38 13.75 -39.47
C LYS A 413 31.45 13.90 -37.94
N LEU A 414 32.24 13.08 -37.25
CA LEU A 414 32.50 13.23 -35.81
C LEU A 414 33.37 14.45 -35.46
N ASN A 415 33.93 15.15 -36.46
CA ASN A 415 34.77 16.34 -36.25
C ASN A 415 34.01 17.67 -36.12
N ILE A 416 32.68 17.67 -36.25
CA ILE A 416 31.84 18.88 -36.30
C ILE A 416 31.71 19.63 -34.96
N PHE A 417 32.18 19.04 -33.86
CA PHE A 417 31.90 19.53 -32.50
C PHE A 417 32.82 20.66 -32.02
N SER A 418 33.75 21.16 -32.83
CA SER A 418 34.76 22.15 -32.40
C SER A 418 34.14 23.45 -31.85
N GLU A 419 33.06 23.95 -32.44
CA GLU A 419 32.36 25.13 -31.94
C GLU A 419 31.77 24.88 -30.54
N GLU A 420 31.16 23.71 -30.32
CA GLU A 420 30.59 23.33 -29.03
C GLU A 420 31.68 23.12 -27.97
N VAL A 421 32.83 22.53 -28.34
CA VAL A 421 33.99 22.42 -27.45
C VAL A 421 34.43 23.81 -26.97
N GLY A 422 34.42 24.81 -27.86
CA GLY A 422 34.68 26.20 -27.51
C GLY A 422 33.68 26.77 -26.50
N VAL A 423 32.39 26.47 -26.67
CA VAL A 423 31.33 26.84 -25.72
C VAL A 423 31.59 26.21 -24.36
N HIS A 424 31.85 24.91 -24.29
CA HIS A 424 32.12 24.22 -23.02
C HIS A 424 33.39 24.75 -22.33
N LYS A 425 34.49 24.99 -23.06
CA LYS A 425 35.71 25.62 -22.53
C LYS A 425 35.42 27.03 -21.97
N CYS A 426 34.50 27.78 -22.56
CA CYS A 426 34.04 29.07 -22.04
C CYS A 426 33.24 28.89 -20.74
N LEU A 427 32.23 28.02 -20.77
CA LEU A 427 31.34 27.73 -19.66
C LEU A 427 32.07 27.19 -18.42
N GLN A 428 33.08 26.35 -18.60
CA GLN A 428 33.88 25.77 -17.51
C GLN A 428 34.60 26.82 -16.65
N LYS A 429 34.90 28.01 -17.20
CA LYS A 429 35.49 29.13 -16.44
C LYS A 429 34.51 29.73 -15.42
N LEU A 430 33.21 29.49 -15.60
CA LEU A 430 32.13 30.00 -14.75
C LEU A 430 31.72 29.01 -13.67
N THR A 431 32.42 27.89 -13.53
CA THR A 431 32.08 26.79 -12.60
C THR A 431 31.74 27.27 -11.20
N ASP A 432 32.64 28.03 -10.56
CA ASP A 432 32.48 28.38 -9.15
C ASP A 432 31.36 29.40 -8.95
N ASP A 433 31.28 30.40 -9.81
CA ASP A 433 30.23 31.43 -9.75
C ASP A 433 28.85 30.84 -10.04
N SER A 434 28.76 29.97 -11.05
CA SER A 434 27.54 29.23 -11.39
C SER A 434 27.09 28.33 -10.24
N ALA A 435 28.00 27.57 -9.62
CA ALA A 435 27.68 26.69 -8.51
C ALA A 435 27.17 27.48 -7.29
N ASN A 436 27.82 28.60 -6.95
CA ASN A 436 27.44 29.46 -5.83
C ASN A 436 26.07 30.11 -6.05
N VAL A 437 25.83 30.69 -7.23
CA VAL A 437 24.52 31.28 -7.57
C VAL A 437 23.43 30.21 -7.59
N SER A 438 23.71 29.05 -8.18
CA SER A 438 22.76 27.92 -8.23
C SER A 438 22.40 27.40 -6.84
N LEU A 439 23.35 27.37 -5.90
CA LEU A 439 23.08 27.00 -4.52
C LEU A 439 22.10 27.99 -3.86
N GLY A 440 22.27 29.29 -4.14
CA GLY A 440 21.35 30.36 -3.74
C GLY A 440 19.95 30.21 -4.33
N VAL A 441 19.87 29.90 -5.63
CA VAL A 441 18.60 29.63 -6.33
C VAL A 441 17.89 28.41 -5.74
N LEU A 442 18.60 27.30 -5.52
CA LEU A 442 18.05 26.10 -4.89
C LEU A 442 17.52 26.38 -3.48
N ALA A 443 18.21 27.20 -2.70
CA ALA A 443 17.74 27.64 -1.39
C ALA A 443 16.47 28.50 -1.51
N ALA A 444 16.39 29.43 -2.47
CA ALA A 444 15.22 30.24 -2.75
C ALA A 444 14.01 29.37 -3.13
N GLN A 445 14.17 28.44 -4.08
CA GLN A 445 13.12 27.50 -4.49
C GLN A 445 12.64 26.64 -3.33
N LYS A 446 13.56 26.12 -2.49
CA LYS A 446 13.19 25.33 -1.31
C LYS A 446 12.38 26.15 -0.30
N ILE A 447 12.77 27.41 -0.03
CA ILE A 447 12.01 28.30 0.86
C ILE A 447 10.62 28.61 0.27
N ARG A 448 10.53 28.86 -1.04
CA ARG A 448 9.28 29.12 -1.74
C ARG A 448 8.31 27.93 -1.63
N ASN A 449 8.84 26.70 -1.69
CA ASN A 449 8.08 25.46 -1.69
C ASN A 449 7.85 24.85 -0.29
N LEU A 450 8.28 25.50 0.80
CA LEU A 450 8.00 25.02 2.16
C LEU A 450 6.50 24.97 2.43
N ASP A 451 5.98 23.85 2.90
CA ASP A 451 4.59 23.75 3.33
C ASP A 451 4.37 24.49 4.67
N LEU A 452 3.21 25.13 4.86
CA LEU A 452 2.87 25.76 6.13
C LEU A 452 2.76 24.75 7.27
N ASP A 453 2.27 23.54 6.98
CA ASP A 453 2.22 22.44 7.93
C ASP A 453 3.63 21.92 8.26
N GLU A 454 4.56 21.93 7.29
CA GLU A 454 5.96 21.57 7.54
C GLU A 454 6.66 22.55 8.48
N ILE A 455 6.43 23.85 8.30
CA ILE A 455 6.96 24.89 9.19
C ILE A 455 6.40 24.69 10.60
N LYS A 456 5.08 24.53 10.72
CA LYS A 456 4.41 24.31 12.01
C LYS A 456 4.89 23.04 12.71
N ASN A 457 5.19 21.98 11.96
CA ASN A 457 5.76 20.75 12.48
C ASN A 457 7.15 20.97 13.08
N VAL A 458 8.02 21.73 12.40
CA VAL A 458 9.35 22.10 12.92
C VAL A 458 9.23 22.96 14.17
N GLU A 459 8.35 23.96 14.16
CA GLU A 459 8.09 24.82 15.34
C GLU A 459 7.61 24.01 16.54
N THR A 460 6.69 23.08 16.32
CA THR A 460 6.20 22.14 17.34
C THR A 460 7.36 21.33 17.90
N ALA A 461 8.25 20.85 17.03
CA ALA A 461 9.38 20.03 17.45
C ALA A 461 10.41 20.80 18.27
N VAL A 462 10.85 21.95 17.78
CA VAL A 462 11.80 22.81 18.48
C VAL A 462 11.22 23.29 19.82
N SER A 463 9.93 23.60 19.87
CA SER A 463 9.24 23.99 21.11
C SER A 463 9.22 22.86 22.13
N ALA A 464 8.88 21.64 21.72
CA ALA A 464 8.89 20.45 22.58
C ALA A 464 10.30 20.19 23.15
N ILE A 465 11.32 20.23 22.29
CA ILE A 465 12.72 20.02 22.68
C ILE A 465 13.18 21.10 23.67
N SER A 466 12.84 22.36 23.42
CA SER A 466 13.16 23.47 24.33
C SER A 466 12.52 23.29 25.71
N GLN A 467 11.24 22.90 25.76
CA GLN A 467 10.54 22.65 27.03
C GLN A 467 11.14 21.49 27.83
N VAL A 468 11.64 20.46 27.14
CA VAL A 468 12.32 19.31 27.76
C VAL A 468 13.69 19.72 28.26
N SER A 469 14.46 20.46 27.46
CA SER A 469 15.76 21.00 27.85
C SER A 469 15.69 21.80 29.16
N LYS A 470 14.63 22.59 29.36
CA LYS A 470 14.39 23.35 30.60
C LYS A 470 14.06 22.45 31.81
N GLY A 471 13.52 21.26 31.57
CA GLY A 471 13.11 20.31 32.61
C GLY A 471 14.17 19.26 32.99
N LEU A 472 15.34 19.27 32.36
CA LEU A 472 16.41 18.28 32.60
C LEU A 472 16.99 18.33 34.02
N SER A 473 16.73 19.39 34.79
CA SER A 473 17.15 19.48 36.19
C SER A 473 16.58 18.36 37.07
N VAL A 474 15.42 17.80 36.73
CA VAL A 474 14.80 16.66 37.43
C VAL A 474 15.72 15.43 37.44
N LEU A 475 16.58 15.26 36.43
CA LEU A 475 17.50 14.13 36.34
C LEU A 475 18.50 14.07 37.50
N LYS A 476 18.79 15.21 38.15
CA LYS A 476 19.68 15.27 39.31
C LYS A 476 19.13 14.53 40.54
N ASN A 477 17.81 14.33 40.61
CA ASN A 477 17.12 13.69 41.72
C ASN A 477 16.98 12.17 41.56
N ILE A 478 17.38 11.61 40.42
CA ILE A 478 17.27 10.17 40.16
C ILE A 478 18.04 9.35 41.21
N PRO A 479 19.31 9.66 41.55
CA PRO A 479 20.04 8.86 42.54
C PRO A 479 19.36 8.83 43.92
N SER A 480 18.87 9.96 44.40
CA SER A 480 18.17 10.00 45.70
C SER A 480 16.84 9.22 45.65
N THR A 481 16.14 9.28 44.53
CA THR A 481 14.86 8.58 44.31
C THR A 481 15.06 7.06 44.26
N MET A 482 16.10 6.59 43.59
CA MET A 482 16.46 5.16 43.52
C MET A 482 16.80 4.58 44.90
N ASN A 483 17.33 5.40 45.81
CA ASN A 483 17.68 4.98 47.17
C ASN A 483 16.50 5.05 48.16
N GLN A 484 15.34 5.59 47.77
CA GLN A 484 14.18 5.76 48.67
C GLN A 484 13.24 4.55 48.69
N GLY A 485 13.13 3.92 49.86
CA GLY A 485 12.16 2.83 50.10
C GLY A 485 12.62 1.48 49.54
N THR A 486 13.95 1.28 49.44
CA THR A 486 14.59 -0.02 49.17
C THR A 486 14.15 -1.03 50.24
N LYS A 487 13.46 -2.09 49.81
CA LYS A 487 13.08 -3.22 50.68
C LYS A 487 14.13 -4.32 50.57
N ASP A 488 14.11 -5.30 51.46
CA ASP A 488 15.02 -6.45 51.38
C ASP A 488 14.96 -7.14 50.00
N VAL A 489 13.76 -7.22 49.41
CA VAL A 489 13.53 -7.74 48.04
C VAL A 489 14.22 -6.90 46.96
N THR A 490 14.34 -5.58 47.15
CA THR A 490 15.11 -4.70 46.24
C THR A 490 16.59 -5.04 46.27
N THR A 491 17.13 -5.33 47.46
CA THR A 491 18.54 -5.71 47.62
C THR A 491 18.81 -7.08 47.00
N SER A 492 17.91 -8.05 47.19
CA SER A 492 18.03 -9.37 46.56
C SER A 492 18.01 -9.32 45.02
N ILE A 493 17.17 -8.48 44.39
CA ILE A 493 17.21 -8.30 42.92
C ILE A 493 18.57 -7.78 42.43
N ASN A 494 19.26 -6.96 43.24
CA ASN A 494 20.58 -6.45 42.89
C ASN A 494 21.69 -7.51 42.97
N GLU A 495 21.44 -8.66 43.59
CA GLU A 495 22.38 -9.77 43.71
C GLU A 495 22.38 -10.69 42.48
N PHE A 496 21.49 -10.46 41.50
CA PHE A 496 21.41 -11.25 40.27
C PHE A 496 22.77 -11.30 39.54
N PRO A 497 23.41 -12.48 39.44
CA PRO A 497 24.78 -12.58 38.95
C PRO A 497 24.89 -12.25 37.46
N ASP A 498 25.94 -11.51 37.10
CA ASP A 498 26.24 -11.08 35.74
C ASP A 498 25.05 -10.40 35.03
N SER A 499 24.17 -9.73 35.79
CA SER A 499 22.90 -9.16 35.33
C SER A 499 23.00 -8.34 34.03
N ILE A 500 24.06 -7.55 33.85
CA ILE A 500 24.31 -6.78 32.63
C ILE A 500 24.53 -7.70 31.41
N ALA A 501 25.36 -8.74 31.57
CA ALA A 501 25.65 -9.69 30.49
C ALA A 501 24.43 -10.55 30.16
N GLN A 502 23.72 -11.02 31.19
CA GLN A 502 22.49 -11.81 31.02
C GLN A 502 21.38 -10.97 30.37
N SER A 503 21.18 -9.73 30.82
CA SER A 503 20.20 -8.79 30.24
C SER A 503 20.48 -8.50 28.77
N LYS A 504 21.76 -8.35 28.37
CA LYS A 504 22.13 -8.19 26.97
C LYS A 504 21.75 -9.41 26.12
N VAL A 505 21.96 -10.61 26.64
CA VAL A 505 21.61 -11.87 25.96
C VAL A 505 20.09 -12.00 25.81
N ILE A 506 19.33 -11.81 26.90
CA ILE A 506 17.88 -11.90 26.91
C ILE A 506 17.26 -10.81 26.01
N GLY A 507 17.64 -9.55 26.24
CA GLY A 507 17.10 -8.40 25.52
C GLY A 507 17.31 -8.49 24.01
N GLN A 508 18.53 -8.82 23.56
CA GLN A 508 18.81 -8.97 22.13
C GLN A 508 18.04 -10.15 21.51
N SER A 509 17.91 -11.26 22.24
CA SER A 509 17.19 -12.45 21.75
C SER A 509 15.69 -12.16 21.57
N VAL A 510 15.07 -11.52 22.56
CA VAL A 510 13.66 -11.08 22.52
C VAL A 510 13.44 -10.00 21.45
N ALA A 511 14.35 -9.03 21.33
CA ALA A 511 14.27 -8.01 20.29
C ALA A 511 14.31 -8.61 18.87
N SER A 512 15.19 -9.59 18.65
CA SER A 512 15.29 -10.30 17.38
C SER A 512 14.02 -11.09 17.06
N LEU A 513 13.42 -11.73 18.06
CA LEU A 513 12.11 -12.40 17.89
C LEU A 513 10.99 -11.40 17.53
N HIS A 514 10.99 -10.22 18.15
CA HIS A 514 10.06 -9.15 17.78
C HIS A 514 10.26 -8.67 16.34
N ASN A 515 11.50 -8.55 15.86
CA ASN A 515 11.79 -8.19 14.48
C ASN A 515 11.35 -9.28 13.49
N ALA A 516 11.57 -10.55 13.83
CA ALA A 516 11.07 -11.68 13.06
C ALA A 516 9.53 -11.65 12.93
N TYR A 517 8.82 -11.46 14.04
CA TYR A 517 7.36 -11.34 14.02
C TYR A 517 6.88 -10.09 13.27
N GLY A 518 7.63 -8.98 13.39
CA GLY A 518 7.41 -7.76 12.61
C GLY A 518 7.46 -8.04 11.11
N LEU A 519 8.52 -8.71 10.64
CA LEU A 519 8.67 -9.07 9.23
C LEU A 519 7.53 -9.99 8.75
N LYS A 520 7.16 -10.98 9.57
CA LYS A 520 6.04 -11.88 9.27
C LYS A 520 4.72 -11.14 9.10
N ARG A 521 4.43 -10.13 9.92
CA ARG A 521 3.20 -9.32 9.80
C ARG A 521 3.14 -8.50 8.52
N MET A 522 4.29 -8.20 7.92
CA MET A 522 4.40 -7.42 6.69
C MET A 522 4.32 -8.29 5.43
N GLU A 523 3.99 -9.58 5.53
CA GLU A 523 4.03 -10.53 4.41
C GLU A 523 3.24 -10.04 3.18
N SER A 524 2.02 -9.51 3.37
CA SER A 524 1.21 -8.97 2.26
C SER A 524 1.84 -7.72 1.63
N GLN A 525 2.41 -6.83 2.45
CA GLN A 525 3.08 -5.61 1.99
C GLN A 525 4.37 -5.96 1.24
N ILE A 526 5.11 -6.98 1.68
CA ILE A 526 6.30 -7.50 1.00
C ILE A 526 5.93 -8.11 -0.35
N ALA A 527 4.79 -8.81 -0.45
CA ALA A 527 4.30 -9.32 -1.73
C ALA A 527 3.97 -8.19 -2.71
N GLN A 528 3.38 -7.10 -2.23
CA GLN A 528 3.16 -5.90 -3.03
C GLN A 528 4.47 -5.23 -3.44
N LEU A 529 5.40 -5.04 -2.51
CA LEU A 529 6.73 -4.49 -2.78
C LEU A 529 7.49 -5.32 -3.82
N ALA A 530 7.33 -6.65 -3.80
CA ALA A 530 7.93 -7.54 -4.80
C ALA A 530 7.38 -7.31 -6.21
N SER A 531 6.12 -6.91 -6.33
CA SER A 531 5.44 -6.78 -7.63
C SER A 531 5.83 -5.50 -8.38
N VAL A 532 6.28 -4.45 -7.69
CA VAL A 532 6.59 -3.16 -8.31
C VAL A 532 7.94 -3.10 -9.02
N GLY A 533 8.78 -4.14 -8.91
CA GLY A 533 10.13 -4.16 -9.46
C GLY A 533 10.21 -3.77 -10.94
N ALA A 534 9.38 -4.39 -11.79
CA ALA A 534 9.36 -4.12 -13.23
C ALA A 534 8.86 -2.70 -13.55
N SER A 535 7.82 -2.26 -12.84
CA SER A 535 7.24 -0.92 -12.96
C SER A 535 8.25 0.16 -12.62
N VAL A 536 8.97 0.01 -11.49
CA VAL A 536 10.01 0.95 -11.07
C VAL A 536 11.14 1.01 -12.10
N THR A 537 11.63 -0.14 -12.58
CA THR A 537 12.64 -0.16 -13.64
C THR A 537 12.15 0.55 -14.91
N SER A 538 10.89 0.35 -15.29
CA SER A 538 10.31 1.06 -16.43
C SER A 538 10.23 2.57 -16.23
N GLU A 539 9.86 3.05 -15.05
CA GLU A 539 9.82 4.49 -14.76
C GLU A 539 11.23 5.10 -14.74
N ILE A 540 12.21 4.37 -14.21
CA ILE A 540 13.61 4.80 -14.22
C ILE A 540 14.11 4.98 -15.66
N GLN A 541 13.76 4.10 -16.59
CA GLN A 541 14.14 4.25 -17.99
C GLN A 541 13.55 5.50 -18.68
N LYS A 542 12.48 6.10 -18.12
CA LYS A 542 11.90 7.34 -18.65
C LYS A 542 12.68 8.59 -18.26
N ILE A 543 13.60 8.50 -17.29
CA ILE A 543 14.44 9.62 -16.84
C ILE A 543 15.34 10.05 -17.99
N GLN A 544 15.20 11.29 -18.47
CA GLN A 544 15.91 11.79 -19.65
C GLN A 544 17.42 11.97 -19.39
N ASN A 545 17.81 12.45 -18.20
CA ASN A 545 19.21 12.65 -17.84
C ASN A 545 19.90 11.29 -17.57
N PRO A 546 20.93 10.89 -18.34
CA PRO A 546 21.58 9.59 -18.18
C PRO A 546 22.33 9.40 -16.86
N GLU A 547 22.96 10.45 -16.32
CA GLU A 547 23.68 10.39 -15.04
C GLU A 547 22.69 10.30 -13.86
N GLU A 548 21.58 11.03 -13.94
CA GLU A 548 20.51 10.91 -12.97
C GLU A 548 19.82 9.54 -13.04
N ARG A 549 19.59 9.01 -14.25
CA ARG A 549 19.09 7.66 -14.45
C ARG A 549 20.02 6.63 -13.80
N LYS A 550 21.33 6.65 -14.11
CA LYS A 550 22.33 5.74 -13.50
C LYS A 550 22.35 5.85 -11.97
N LYS A 551 22.22 7.07 -11.44
CA LYS A 551 22.14 7.31 -9.99
C LYS A 551 20.90 6.64 -9.39
N VAL A 552 19.73 6.86 -9.98
CA VAL A 552 18.45 6.29 -9.50
C VAL A 552 18.40 4.77 -9.68
N GLU A 553 19.00 4.22 -10.75
CA GLU A 553 19.21 2.78 -10.96
C GLU A 553 20.09 2.18 -9.88
N LYS A 554 21.25 2.80 -9.59
CA LYS A 554 22.16 2.36 -8.53
C LYS A 554 21.50 2.38 -7.16
N GLN A 555 20.64 3.38 -6.91
CA GLN A 555 19.87 3.51 -5.69
C GLN A 555 18.79 2.43 -5.55
N TRP A 556 18.13 2.08 -6.67
CA TRP A 556 17.14 1.01 -6.69
C TRP A 556 17.79 -0.36 -6.48
N GLY A 557 18.97 -0.59 -7.06
CA GLY A 557 19.75 -1.82 -6.92
C GLY A 557 19.04 -3.08 -7.42
N ASP A 558 19.50 -4.25 -6.98
CA ASP A 558 18.91 -5.53 -7.36
C ASP A 558 17.68 -5.85 -6.52
N HIS A 559 16.53 -5.35 -6.97
CA HIS A 559 15.25 -5.58 -6.30
C HIS A 559 14.87 -7.06 -6.22
N LYS A 560 15.13 -7.86 -7.25
CA LYS A 560 14.78 -9.29 -7.25
C LYS A 560 15.58 -10.06 -6.20
N SER A 561 16.89 -9.80 -6.12
CA SER A 561 17.77 -10.39 -5.11
C SER A 561 17.35 -9.97 -3.70
N ASP A 562 17.06 -8.69 -3.49
CA ASP A 562 16.65 -8.18 -2.18
C ASP A 562 15.32 -8.78 -1.69
N ILE A 563 14.32 -8.89 -2.57
CA ILE A 563 13.06 -9.58 -2.26
C ILE A 563 13.29 -11.06 -1.97
N SER A 564 14.16 -11.72 -2.72
CA SER A 564 14.48 -13.15 -2.50
C SER A 564 15.10 -13.37 -1.11
N LYS A 565 15.99 -12.47 -0.66
CA LYS A 565 16.56 -12.51 0.70
C LYS A 565 15.46 -12.36 1.76
N ILE A 566 14.57 -11.37 1.59
CA ILE A 566 13.47 -11.12 2.52
C ILE A 566 12.53 -12.32 2.60
N GLN A 567 12.12 -12.88 1.45
CA GLN A 567 11.26 -14.05 1.38
C GLN A 567 11.91 -15.28 2.02
N LYS A 568 13.22 -15.45 1.84
CA LYS A 568 13.98 -16.51 2.52
C LYS A 568 13.91 -16.36 4.03
N SER A 569 14.21 -15.19 4.58
CA SER A 569 14.09 -14.92 6.02
C SER A 569 12.67 -15.15 6.52
N LEU A 570 11.64 -14.72 5.76
CA LEU A 570 10.24 -14.94 6.10
C LEU A 570 9.88 -16.43 6.19
N ASN A 571 10.39 -17.24 5.28
CA ASN A 571 10.22 -18.70 5.29
C ASN A 571 10.94 -19.34 6.49
N ASP A 572 12.17 -18.89 6.79
CA ASP A 572 12.93 -19.37 7.95
C ASP A 572 12.18 -19.03 9.26
N ILE A 573 11.57 -17.84 9.36
CA ILE A 573 10.74 -17.40 10.50
C ILE A 573 9.50 -18.27 10.64
N LYS A 574 8.79 -18.57 9.54
CA LYS A 574 7.63 -19.47 9.57
C LYS A 574 8.00 -20.87 10.07
N SER A 575 9.18 -21.36 9.67
CA SER A 575 9.73 -22.63 10.17
C SER A 575 10.07 -22.56 11.67
N PHE A 576 10.60 -21.43 12.13
CA PHE A 576 10.88 -21.20 13.55
C PHE A 576 9.63 -21.22 14.43
N ASP A 577 8.53 -20.58 14.01
CA ASP A 577 7.28 -20.51 14.81
C ASP A 577 6.73 -21.89 15.22
N SER A 578 6.90 -22.90 14.35
CA SER A 578 6.48 -24.28 14.62
C SER A 578 7.23 -24.94 15.78
N LYS A 579 8.35 -24.35 16.22
CA LYS A 579 9.25 -24.88 17.26
C LYS A 579 9.05 -24.22 18.62
N ILE A 580 8.12 -23.26 18.75
CA ILE A 580 7.80 -22.61 20.03
C ILE A 580 6.78 -23.50 20.79
N PRO A 581 7.10 -24.02 21.99
CA PRO A 581 6.18 -24.89 22.72
C PRO A 581 4.99 -24.13 23.33
N THR A 582 3.86 -24.82 23.56
CA THR A 582 2.57 -24.25 23.98
C THR A 582 2.43 -23.93 25.47
N SER A 583 3.29 -24.45 26.34
CA SER A 583 3.30 -24.15 27.79
C SER A 583 4.72 -24.29 28.33
N ASN A 584 5.32 -23.21 28.83
CA ASN A 584 6.73 -23.16 29.23
C ASN A 584 6.94 -22.25 30.45
N THR A 585 7.91 -22.60 31.29
CA THR A 585 8.51 -21.67 32.26
C THR A 585 9.42 -20.66 31.55
N ILE A 586 9.78 -19.56 32.23
CA ILE A 586 10.66 -18.55 31.63
C ILE A 586 12.03 -19.12 31.24
N GLY A 587 12.57 -20.08 32.02
CA GLY A 587 13.79 -20.80 31.66
C GLY A 587 13.64 -21.62 30.37
N GLN A 588 12.52 -22.34 30.24
CA GLN A 588 12.22 -23.15 29.05
C GLN A 588 12.01 -22.30 27.78
N LEU A 589 11.51 -21.07 27.92
CA LEU A 589 11.40 -20.11 26.80
C LEU A 589 12.74 -19.73 26.20
N GLY A 590 13.85 -19.87 26.94
CA GLY A 590 15.19 -19.66 26.42
C GLY A 590 15.58 -20.61 25.28
N ASN A 591 15.10 -21.86 25.32
CA ASN A 591 15.54 -22.94 24.41
C ASN A 591 15.26 -22.66 22.92
N PRO A 592 14.05 -22.25 22.52
CA PRO A 592 13.76 -21.89 21.13
C PRO A 592 14.71 -20.84 20.57
N PHE A 593 15.17 -19.85 21.35
CA PHE A 593 16.01 -18.75 20.84
C PHE A 593 17.31 -19.21 20.19
N LYS A 594 17.87 -20.38 20.57
CA LYS A 594 19.03 -20.97 19.86
C LYS A 594 18.78 -21.16 18.37
N ASN A 595 17.54 -21.41 17.98
CA ASN A 595 17.14 -21.65 16.59
C ASN A 595 16.99 -20.35 15.77
N LEU A 596 17.01 -19.16 16.40
CA LEU A 596 17.05 -17.89 15.65
C LEU A 596 18.32 -17.76 14.82
N VAL A 597 19.40 -18.47 15.19
CA VAL A 597 20.65 -18.54 14.41
C VAL A 597 20.44 -19.11 13.00
N SER A 598 19.37 -19.88 12.81
CA SER A 598 19.04 -20.53 11.54
C SER A 598 18.27 -19.60 10.59
N ILE A 599 17.81 -18.43 11.06
CA ILE A 599 17.12 -17.45 10.22
C ILE A 599 18.17 -16.71 9.37
N SER A 600 18.01 -16.76 8.06
CA SER A 600 18.84 -16.00 7.13
C SER A 600 18.69 -14.50 7.38
N SER A 601 19.77 -13.72 7.30
CA SER A 601 19.67 -12.25 7.37
C SER A 601 19.09 -11.67 6.06
N ALA A 602 18.17 -10.72 6.18
CA ALA A 602 17.57 -9.99 5.04
C ALA A 602 18.07 -8.55 4.97
N LYS A 603 19.40 -8.37 4.99
CA LYS A 603 20.02 -7.05 4.93
C LYS A 603 19.87 -6.45 3.53
N ILE A 604 19.04 -5.42 3.41
CA ILE A 604 18.80 -4.67 2.18
C ILE A 604 19.09 -3.18 2.39
N ASN A 605 19.47 -2.46 1.33
CA ASN A 605 19.73 -1.03 1.42
C ASN A 605 18.44 -0.21 1.27
N VAL A 606 17.61 -0.25 2.31
CA VAL A 606 16.31 0.44 2.36
C VAL A 606 16.46 1.94 2.07
N LYS A 607 17.48 2.59 2.66
CA LYS A 607 17.70 4.04 2.52
C LYS A 607 17.88 4.46 1.06
N GLU A 608 18.73 3.76 0.31
CA GLU A 608 18.93 4.10 -1.11
C GLU A 608 17.72 3.74 -1.96
N LYS A 609 17.06 2.58 -1.73
CA LYS A 609 15.82 2.25 -2.46
C LYS A 609 14.72 3.28 -2.24
N SER A 610 14.54 3.74 -1.00
CA SER A 610 13.57 4.78 -0.67
C SER A 610 13.89 6.12 -1.34
N LYS A 611 15.18 6.47 -1.54
CA LYS A 611 15.56 7.66 -2.32
C LYS A 611 15.15 7.54 -3.78
N SER A 612 15.34 6.37 -4.38
CA SER A 612 14.90 6.08 -5.76
C SER A 612 13.38 6.26 -5.91
N LEU A 613 12.58 5.66 -5.01
CA LEU A 613 11.12 5.83 -5.06
C LEU A 613 10.69 7.28 -4.83
N LYS A 614 11.28 7.99 -3.86
CA LYS A 614 10.98 9.41 -3.60
C LYS A 614 11.26 10.28 -4.82
N PHE A 615 12.37 10.02 -5.51
CA PHE A 615 12.72 10.73 -6.74
C PHE A 615 11.67 10.51 -7.84
N LEU A 616 11.24 9.26 -8.06
CA LEU A 616 10.22 8.93 -9.06
C LEU A 616 8.85 9.55 -8.73
N ILE A 617 8.45 9.49 -7.45
CA ILE A 617 7.19 10.10 -6.95
C ILE A 617 7.17 11.63 -7.17
N SER A 618 8.34 12.27 -7.14
CA SER A 618 8.48 13.73 -7.35
C SER A 618 8.48 14.17 -8.81
N GLN A 619 8.43 13.24 -9.79
CA GLN A 619 8.38 13.60 -11.20
C GLN A 619 6.99 14.13 -11.59
N ASP A 620 6.92 15.28 -12.27
CA ASP A 620 5.64 15.93 -12.61
C ASP A 620 4.75 15.13 -13.57
N LYS A 621 5.32 14.17 -14.30
CA LYS A 621 4.64 13.36 -15.33
C LYS A 621 4.39 11.91 -14.92
N ILE A 622 4.47 11.58 -13.62
CA ILE A 622 4.19 10.21 -13.17
C ILE A 622 2.68 9.91 -13.26
N ASP A 623 2.33 8.70 -13.71
CA ASP A 623 0.93 8.25 -13.73
C ASP A 623 0.37 8.20 -12.28
N PRO A 624 -0.87 8.69 -12.03
CA PRO A 624 -1.41 8.73 -10.67
C PRO A 624 -1.57 7.37 -9.98
N ASN A 625 -1.86 6.29 -10.73
CA ASN A 625 -1.95 4.96 -10.14
C ASN A 625 -0.55 4.44 -9.81
N MET A 626 0.40 4.64 -10.73
CA MET A 626 1.82 4.32 -10.49
C MET A 626 2.34 5.06 -9.25
N LYS A 627 2.04 6.37 -9.14
CA LYS A 627 2.42 7.19 -7.99
C LYS A 627 1.89 6.59 -6.68
N SER A 628 0.63 6.17 -6.64
CA SER A 628 0.04 5.52 -5.47
C SER A 628 0.72 4.19 -5.12
N GLU A 629 1.05 3.36 -6.12
CA GLU A 629 1.77 2.09 -5.90
C GLU A 629 3.20 2.33 -5.37
N LEU A 630 3.89 3.35 -5.88
CA LEU A 630 5.21 3.74 -5.40
C LEU A 630 5.15 4.32 -3.97
N GLU A 631 4.12 5.09 -3.63
CA GLU A 631 3.91 5.62 -2.28
C GLU A 631 3.66 4.50 -1.26
N GLU A 632 2.88 3.47 -1.62
CA GLU A 632 2.64 2.30 -0.77
C GLU A 632 3.89 1.41 -0.62
N SER A 633 4.64 1.24 -1.72
CA SER A 633 5.94 0.55 -1.70
C SER A 633 6.96 1.29 -0.85
N LEU A 634 6.98 2.63 -0.93
CA LEU A 634 7.81 3.47 -0.09
C LEU A 634 7.45 3.31 1.39
N LYS A 635 6.16 3.31 1.73
CA LYS A 635 5.71 3.04 3.10
C LYS A 635 6.19 1.69 3.61
N THR A 636 6.11 0.65 2.77
CA THR A 636 6.59 -0.70 3.11
C THR A 636 8.10 -0.72 3.36
N LEU A 637 8.88 -0.07 2.50
CA LEU A 637 10.33 0.08 2.69
C LEU A 637 10.63 0.81 4.01
N GLU A 638 9.93 1.91 4.29
CA GLU A 638 10.12 2.68 5.52
C GLU A 638 9.76 1.87 6.77
N GLU A 639 8.75 1.00 6.71
CA GLU A 639 8.43 0.05 7.79
C GLU A 639 9.52 -1.03 7.94
N LEU A 640 10.06 -1.56 6.84
CA LEU A 640 11.18 -2.53 6.87
C LEU A 640 12.43 -1.92 7.49
N GLU A 641 12.68 -0.62 7.30
CA GLU A 641 13.80 0.09 7.91
C GLU A 641 13.77 0.02 9.44
N THR A 642 12.58 -0.14 10.03
CA THR A 642 12.40 -0.20 11.49
C THR A 642 12.78 -1.54 12.11
N LEU A 643 13.08 -2.56 11.30
CA LEU A 643 13.39 -3.91 11.74
C LEU A 643 14.89 -4.20 11.60
N ASP A 644 15.52 -4.71 12.66
CA ASP A 644 16.85 -5.32 12.54
C ASP A 644 16.70 -6.75 12.02
N LEU A 645 16.95 -6.91 10.71
CA LEU A 645 16.89 -8.18 9.98
C LEU A 645 18.27 -8.85 9.87
N ASP A 646 19.28 -8.40 10.61
CA ASP A 646 20.62 -9.01 10.63
C ASP A 646 20.77 -10.03 11.77
N PHE A 647 19.96 -11.08 11.75
CA PHE A 647 19.99 -12.19 12.71
C PHE A 647 21.38 -12.82 12.83
N SER A 648 22.16 -12.83 11.75
CA SER A 648 23.51 -13.38 11.71
C SER A 648 24.51 -12.65 12.62
N SER A 649 24.24 -11.39 12.98
CA SER A 649 25.12 -10.60 13.84
C SER A 649 24.97 -10.92 15.35
N HIS A 650 23.91 -11.66 15.73
CA HIS A 650 23.52 -11.89 17.13
C HIS A 650 23.65 -13.36 17.58
N LYS A 651 24.45 -14.18 16.87
CA LYS A 651 24.55 -15.63 17.11
C LYS A 651 24.98 -15.99 18.54
N ASN A 652 25.86 -15.19 19.13
CA ASN A 652 26.37 -15.44 20.48
C ASN A 652 25.26 -15.28 21.52
N GLN A 653 24.42 -14.25 21.36
CA GLN A 653 23.26 -14.02 22.21
C GLN A 653 22.27 -15.18 22.08
N PHE A 654 21.94 -15.59 20.85
CA PHE A 654 21.02 -16.71 20.63
C PHE A 654 21.51 -18.03 21.24
N ARG A 655 22.82 -18.32 21.12
CA ARG A 655 23.43 -19.53 21.71
C ARG A 655 23.38 -19.53 23.23
N ASN A 656 23.57 -18.37 23.84
CA ASN A 656 23.63 -18.19 25.28
C ASN A 656 22.24 -17.96 25.92
N ALA A 657 21.20 -17.71 25.12
CA ALA A 657 19.86 -17.43 25.61
C ALA A 657 19.34 -18.47 26.62
N PRO A 658 19.43 -19.79 26.41
CA PRO A 658 18.93 -20.76 27.39
C PRO A 658 19.57 -20.62 28.76
N ASN A 659 20.89 -20.38 28.81
CA ASN A 659 21.61 -20.22 30.06
C ASN A 659 21.17 -18.93 30.77
N ALA A 660 21.00 -17.84 30.02
CA ALA A 660 20.56 -16.55 30.57
C ALA A 660 19.13 -16.60 31.12
N PHE A 661 18.21 -17.20 30.38
CA PHE A 661 16.82 -17.37 30.81
C PHE A 661 16.71 -18.32 32.02
N ASN A 662 17.53 -19.38 32.09
CA ASN A 662 17.60 -20.25 33.27
C ASN A 662 18.20 -19.54 34.49
N ALA A 663 19.24 -18.72 34.30
CA ALA A 663 19.80 -17.93 35.38
C ALA A 663 18.75 -16.99 35.98
N PHE A 664 17.96 -16.31 35.13
CA PHE A 664 16.84 -15.48 35.58
C PHE A 664 15.73 -16.29 36.28
N HIS A 665 15.40 -17.48 35.75
CA HIS A 665 14.40 -18.35 36.35
C HIS A 665 14.79 -18.83 37.76
N ASN A 666 16.05 -19.21 37.96
CA ASN A 666 16.56 -19.70 39.24
C ASN A 666 16.64 -18.58 40.29
N ASP A 667 17.05 -17.38 39.88
CA ASP A 667 17.10 -16.19 40.74
C ASP A 667 15.71 -15.82 41.30
N GLU A 668 14.66 -15.90 40.46
CA GLU A 668 13.27 -15.72 40.91
C GLU A 668 12.79 -16.79 41.90
N GLN A 669 13.23 -18.04 41.73
CA GLN A 669 12.89 -19.12 42.66
C GLN A 669 13.60 -18.97 44.01
N ASP A 670 14.85 -18.54 44.01
CA ASP A 670 15.62 -18.31 45.24
C ASP A 670 15.06 -17.12 46.05
N MET A 671 14.62 -16.03 45.38
CA MET A 671 13.89 -14.93 46.03
C MET A 671 12.58 -15.39 46.70
N ALA A 672 11.93 -16.43 46.18
CA ALA A 672 10.68 -16.97 46.73
C ALA A 672 10.89 -17.82 48.00
N MET A 673 12.10 -18.34 48.23
CA MET A 673 12.46 -19.18 49.38
C MET A 673 12.89 -18.38 50.61
N THR A 674 13.46 -17.19 50.43
CA THR A 674 14.02 -16.37 51.51
C THR A 674 12.96 -15.70 52.42
N ILE A 675 11.68 -15.65 52.03
CA ILE A 675 10.61 -14.90 52.73
C ILE A 675 9.69 -15.79 53.62
N ILE A 676 9.92 -17.11 53.71
CA ILE A 676 9.07 -18.03 54.52
C ILE A 676 9.16 -17.81 56.05
N TYR A 677 9.94 -16.86 56.58
CA TYR A 677 10.18 -16.74 58.03
C TYR A 677 9.39 -15.70 58.85
N VAL A 678 8.42 -14.94 58.31
CA VAL A 678 7.74 -13.92 59.13
C VAL A 678 6.22 -13.85 58.93
N GLY A 679 5.46 -14.35 59.92
CA GLY A 679 4.27 -13.65 60.43
C GLY A 679 2.87 -14.19 60.10
N VAL A 680 2.48 -15.35 60.66
CA VAL A 680 1.11 -15.95 60.56
C VAL A 680 0.01 -15.17 61.34
N GLY A 681 0.29 -14.00 61.92
CA GLY A 681 -0.64 -13.32 62.83
C GLY A 681 -1.78 -12.47 62.21
N VAL A 682 -1.73 -12.15 60.91
CA VAL A 682 -2.55 -11.05 60.34
C VAL A 682 -3.72 -11.53 59.45
N ILE A 683 -3.77 -12.83 59.15
CA ILE A 683 -4.64 -13.43 58.11
C ILE A 683 -6.14 -13.28 58.42
N VAL A 684 -6.53 -13.16 59.69
CA VAL A 684 -7.96 -13.06 60.06
C VAL A 684 -8.52 -11.63 59.92
N LEU A 685 -7.66 -10.61 59.93
CA LEU A 685 -8.06 -9.20 59.76
C LEU A 685 -8.12 -8.76 58.28
N LEU A 686 -7.33 -9.37 57.40
CA LEU A 686 -7.23 -8.99 55.97
C LEU A 686 -8.35 -9.53 55.08
N ALA A 687 -9.03 -10.62 55.46
CA ALA A 687 -10.14 -11.16 54.68
C ALA A 687 -11.32 -10.16 54.57
N ILE A 688 -11.51 -9.31 55.58
CA ILE A 688 -12.53 -8.25 55.61
C ILE A 688 -12.10 -7.03 54.78
N LEU A 689 -10.79 -6.74 54.73
CA LEU A 689 -10.22 -5.62 53.96
C LEU A 689 -10.10 -5.94 52.45
N ALA A 690 -9.75 -7.17 52.09
CA ALA A 690 -9.57 -7.60 50.70
C ALA A 690 -10.88 -7.60 49.90
N GLY A 691 -12.00 -7.98 50.52
CA GLY A 691 -13.33 -7.83 49.93
C GLY A 691 -13.70 -6.37 49.67
N SER A 692 -13.25 -5.47 50.54
CA SER A 692 -13.51 -4.03 50.47
C SER A 692 -12.67 -3.33 49.38
N ILE A 693 -11.41 -3.74 49.20
CA ILE A 693 -10.50 -3.18 48.19
C ILE A 693 -10.81 -3.71 46.79
N ALA A 694 -11.17 -4.99 46.64
CA ALA A 694 -11.62 -5.55 45.37
C ALA A 694 -12.94 -4.90 44.90
N TYR A 695 -13.85 -4.64 45.85
CA TYR A 695 -15.06 -3.83 45.59
C TYR A 695 -14.68 -2.40 45.19
N TYR A 696 -13.75 -1.75 45.88
CA TYR A 696 -13.29 -0.38 45.58
C TYR A 696 -12.62 -0.26 44.20
N PHE A 697 -11.77 -1.20 43.79
CA PHE A 697 -11.11 -1.18 42.46
C PHE A 697 -12.07 -1.47 41.31
N CYS A 698 -13.02 -2.41 41.48
CA CYS A 698 -14.10 -2.61 40.52
C CYS A 698 -14.97 -1.36 40.40
N VAL A 699 -15.34 -0.75 41.52
CA VAL A 699 -16.12 0.50 41.55
C VAL A 699 -15.32 1.66 40.94
N TYR A 700 -14.02 1.80 41.21
CA TYR A 700 -13.17 2.86 40.67
C TYR A 700 -12.98 2.75 39.14
N LYS A 701 -12.70 1.54 38.62
CA LYS A 701 -12.56 1.30 37.17
C LYS A 701 -13.88 1.50 36.43
N VAL A 702 -14.99 1.02 36.99
CA VAL A 702 -16.34 1.26 36.47
C VAL A 702 -16.69 2.75 36.51
N ASN A 703 -16.35 3.47 37.59
CA ASN A 703 -16.60 4.90 37.72
C ASN A 703 -15.77 5.76 36.76
N LYS A 704 -14.52 5.37 36.46
CA LYS A 704 -13.67 6.07 35.48
C LYS A 704 -14.19 5.93 34.05
N ILE A 705 -14.59 4.72 33.64
CA ILE A 705 -15.21 4.48 32.34
C ILE A 705 -16.56 5.19 32.27
N LYS A 706 -17.37 5.10 33.33
CA LYS A 706 -18.65 5.82 33.46
C LYS A 706 -18.46 7.32 33.27
N LYS A 707 -17.42 7.92 33.88
CA LYS A 707 -17.09 9.34 33.70
C LYS A 707 -16.73 9.67 32.25
N ALA A 708 -15.83 8.91 31.63
CA ALA A 708 -15.43 9.16 30.24
C ALA A 708 -16.60 8.96 29.24
N VAL A 709 -17.51 8.04 29.53
CA VAL A 709 -18.75 7.85 28.76
C VAL A 709 -19.72 9.01 28.96
N MET A 710 -19.85 9.55 30.17
CA MET A 710 -20.62 10.77 30.40
C MET A 710 -20.02 11.97 29.64
N ASP A 711 -18.69 12.07 29.58
CA ASP A 711 -18.00 13.11 28.80
C ASP A 711 -18.30 12.95 27.29
N PHE A 712 -18.24 11.73 26.74
CA PHE A 712 -18.65 11.47 25.35
C PHE A 712 -20.10 11.89 25.07
N ILE A 713 -21.04 11.52 25.96
CA ILE A 713 -22.45 11.91 25.83
C ILE A 713 -22.57 13.44 25.85
N LYS A 714 -21.87 14.10 26.79
CA LYS A 714 -21.89 15.56 26.95
C LYS A 714 -21.33 16.29 25.72
N GLU A 715 -20.23 15.82 25.16
CA GLU A 715 -19.57 16.43 23.99
C GLU A 715 -20.38 16.28 22.69
N ASN A 716 -21.24 15.25 22.63
CA ASN A 716 -22.02 14.94 21.43
C ASN A 716 -23.52 15.27 21.59
N ARG A 717 -23.93 16.00 22.62
CA ARG A 717 -25.33 16.42 22.79
C ARG A 717 -25.84 17.19 21.57
N LEU A 718 -27.11 16.96 21.23
CA LEU A 718 -27.87 17.79 20.29
C LEU A 718 -28.38 19.02 21.04
N ILE A 719 -28.02 20.22 20.58
CA ILE A 719 -28.34 21.47 21.28
C ILE A 719 -29.72 22.00 20.89
N SER A 720 -30.02 22.05 19.59
CA SER A 720 -31.33 22.46 19.06
C SER A 720 -31.62 21.76 17.75
N ALA A 721 -32.88 21.69 17.33
CA ALA A 721 -33.26 21.06 16.07
C ALA A 721 -32.54 21.69 14.86
N LYS A 722 -32.37 23.02 14.85
CA LYS A 722 -31.66 23.75 13.80
C LYS A 722 -30.17 23.44 13.78
N GLU A 723 -29.51 23.49 14.94
CA GLU A 723 -28.07 23.22 15.01
C GLU A 723 -27.75 21.75 14.70
N ALA A 724 -28.56 20.82 15.23
CA ALA A 724 -28.44 19.39 14.95
C ALA A 724 -28.56 19.11 13.45
N LYS A 725 -29.54 19.75 12.77
CA LYS A 725 -29.70 19.71 11.32
C LYS A 725 -28.42 20.13 10.61
N GLU A 726 -27.91 21.32 10.91
CA GLU A 726 -26.75 21.90 10.25
C GLU A 726 -25.49 21.05 10.48
N LYS A 727 -25.20 20.69 11.73
CA LYS A 727 -24.02 19.92 12.13
C LYS A 727 -23.99 18.54 11.48
N HIS A 728 -25.09 17.79 11.54
CA HIS A 728 -25.15 16.45 10.95
C HIS A 728 -25.25 16.47 9.42
N GLN A 729 -25.87 17.50 8.84
CA GLN A 729 -25.86 17.68 7.38
C GLN A 729 -24.44 17.99 6.87
N GLN A 730 -23.70 18.88 7.54
CA GLN A 730 -22.31 19.16 7.20
C GLN A 730 -21.43 17.91 7.37
N GLY A 731 -21.63 17.13 8.44
CA GLY A 731 -20.94 15.87 8.66
C GLY A 731 -21.15 14.89 7.50
N VAL A 732 -22.40 14.68 7.10
CA VAL A 732 -22.75 13.82 5.94
C VAL A 732 -22.17 14.35 4.63
N ILE A 733 -22.18 15.68 4.39
CA ILE A 733 -21.59 16.28 3.19
C ILE A 733 -20.09 15.98 3.08
N LYS A 734 -19.35 16.02 4.20
CA LYS A 734 -17.92 15.67 4.23
C LYS A 734 -17.65 14.22 3.82
N LEU A 735 -18.63 13.32 3.97
CA LEU A 735 -18.52 11.91 3.61
C LEU A 735 -18.83 11.65 2.12
N ILE A 736 -19.34 12.64 1.38
CA ILE A 736 -19.65 12.50 -0.05
C ILE A 736 -18.40 12.17 -0.87
N GLY A 737 -17.23 12.66 -0.47
CA GLY A 737 -15.95 12.36 -1.12
C GLY A 737 -15.71 10.85 -1.24
N ILE A 738 -15.90 10.10 -0.16
CA ILE A 738 -15.73 8.63 -0.12
C ILE A 738 -16.69 7.94 -1.10
N ARG A 739 -17.94 8.42 -1.18
CA ARG A 739 -18.93 7.91 -2.13
C ARG A 739 -18.53 8.19 -3.59
N ASN A 740 -17.93 9.34 -3.87
CA ASN A 740 -17.48 9.71 -5.22
C ASN A 740 -16.26 8.89 -5.65
N THR A 741 -15.27 8.74 -4.76
CA THR A 741 -14.11 7.85 -4.99
C THR A 741 -14.56 6.42 -5.31
N GLY A 742 -15.56 5.90 -4.59
CA GLY A 742 -16.11 4.57 -4.88
C GLY A 742 -16.86 4.49 -6.21
N LYS A 743 -17.51 5.57 -6.68
CA LYS A 743 -18.26 5.59 -7.95
C LYS A 743 -17.35 5.47 -9.17
N GLU A 744 -16.14 6.00 -9.13
CA GLU A 744 -15.16 5.87 -10.23
C GLU A 744 -14.67 4.42 -10.36
N LYS A 745 -14.46 3.72 -9.23
CA LYS A 745 -14.11 2.29 -9.19
C LYS A 745 -15.28 1.34 -9.50
N ARG A 746 -16.54 1.80 -9.37
CA ARG A 746 -17.79 1.01 -9.51
C ARG A 746 -17.98 0.31 -10.86
N LEU A 747 -17.42 0.84 -11.95
CA LEU A 747 -17.81 0.39 -13.29
C LEU A 747 -17.36 -1.04 -13.66
N ARG A 748 -16.42 -1.63 -12.92
CA ARG A 748 -15.75 -2.90 -13.29
C ARG A 748 -16.17 -4.16 -12.51
N LEU A 749 -16.84 -4.05 -11.35
CA LEU A 749 -17.00 -5.20 -10.42
C LEU A 749 -18.36 -5.90 -10.48
N ILE A 750 -19.48 -5.17 -10.40
CA ILE A 750 -20.83 -5.79 -10.47
C ILE A 750 -21.38 -5.58 -11.89
N PRO A 751 -21.83 -6.59 -12.64
CA PRO A 751 -22.43 -6.41 -13.97
C PRO A 751 -23.63 -5.45 -13.98
N LYS A 752 -23.83 -4.70 -15.08
CA LYS A 752 -24.88 -3.65 -15.19
C LYS A 752 -26.30 -4.20 -14.98
N ASN A 753 -26.53 -5.46 -15.35
CA ASN A 753 -27.78 -6.21 -15.21
C ASN A 753 -28.04 -6.68 -13.77
N LYS A 754 -27.02 -6.84 -12.90
CA LYS A 754 -27.15 -7.17 -11.47
C LYS A 754 -27.21 -5.94 -10.54
N ARG A 755 -27.23 -4.71 -11.08
CA ARG A 755 -27.30 -3.46 -10.30
C ARG A 755 -28.75 -2.96 -10.15
N SER A 756 -29.14 -2.46 -8.98
CA SER A 756 -30.45 -1.82 -8.73
C SER A 756 -30.70 -0.46 -9.42
N GLY A 757 -30.06 -0.21 -10.57
CA GLY A 757 -30.22 0.99 -11.40
C GLY A 757 -28.96 1.84 -11.58
N TRP A 758 -29.10 2.98 -12.27
CA TRP A 758 -28.01 3.96 -12.48
C TRP A 758 -27.47 4.50 -11.14
N LEU A 759 -28.32 4.55 -10.11
CA LEU A 759 -28.01 5.05 -8.76
C LEU A 759 -27.55 3.98 -7.74
N ALA A 760 -27.27 2.73 -8.15
CA ALA A 760 -26.80 1.71 -7.19
C ALA A 760 -25.49 2.18 -6.49
N PRO A 761 -25.33 1.93 -5.19
CA PRO A 761 -24.13 2.35 -4.47
C PRO A 761 -22.89 1.63 -5.02
N PRO A 762 -21.69 2.20 -4.88
CA PRO A 762 -20.47 1.49 -5.21
C PRO A 762 -20.20 0.36 -4.19
N LEU A 763 -19.47 -0.67 -4.61
CA LEU A 763 -19.01 -1.79 -3.76
C LEU A 763 -17.51 -1.64 -3.53
N ASN A 764 -17.07 -1.64 -2.28
CA ASN A 764 -15.65 -1.64 -1.95
C ASN A 764 -15.06 -3.05 -2.23
N PRO A 765 -14.09 -3.21 -3.15
CA PRO A 765 -13.49 -4.50 -3.46
C PRO A 765 -12.73 -5.13 -2.28
N ASP A 766 -12.24 -4.32 -1.33
CA ASP A 766 -11.39 -4.81 -0.25
C ASP A 766 -12.20 -5.45 0.89
N THR A 767 -13.48 -5.08 0.99
CA THR A 767 -14.38 -5.48 2.09
C THR A 767 -15.61 -6.23 1.60
N ARG A 768 -15.74 -6.46 0.28
CA ARG A 768 -16.84 -7.26 -0.26
C ARG A 768 -16.81 -8.69 0.30
N VAL A 769 -17.97 -9.32 0.33
CA VAL A 769 -18.03 -10.76 0.53
C VAL A 769 -17.63 -11.45 -0.78
N ILE A 770 -16.86 -12.53 -0.65
CA ILE A 770 -16.53 -13.46 -1.72
C ILE A 770 -17.27 -14.75 -1.38
N VAL A 771 -18.08 -15.24 -2.31
CA VAL A 771 -18.92 -16.44 -2.13
C VAL A 771 -18.33 -17.58 -2.96
N ASN A 772 -18.39 -18.81 -2.45
CA ASN A 772 -17.96 -19.97 -3.24
C ASN A 772 -18.88 -20.16 -4.47
N ASP A 773 -18.26 -20.51 -5.61
CA ASP A 773 -18.91 -20.65 -6.92
C ASP A 773 -19.63 -19.38 -7.43
N GLU A 774 -19.18 -18.21 -6.97
CA GLU A 774 -19.72 -16.92 -7.41
C GLU A 774 -19.33 -16.62 -8.86
N VAL A 775 -20.32 -16.60 -9.75
CA VAL A 775 -20.14 -16.22 -11.17
C VAL A 775 -19.92 -14.71 -11.30
N ASP A 776 -20.71 -13.92 -10.58
CA ASP A 776 -20.59 -12.47 -10.53
C ASP A 776 -20.77 -11.95 -9.10
N PRO A 777 -20.06 -10.87 -8.72
CA PRO A 777 -20.15 -10.29 -7.38
C PRO A 777 -21.57 -9.90 -6.95
N TYR A 778 -22.05 -10.45 -5.82
CA TYR A 778 -23.24 -9.94 -5.13
C TYR A 778 -22.90 -8.67 -4.32
N HIS A 779 -23.84 -7.72 -4.23
CA HIS A 779 -23.61 -6.43 -3.58
C HIS A 779 -23.66 -6.53 -2.05
N ALA A 780 -22.64 -7.15 -1.46
CA ALA A 780 -22.52 -7.39 -0.03
C ALA A 780 -21.12 -7.06 0.50
N THR A 781 -21.06 -6.51 1.72
CA THR A 781 -19.82 -6.14 2.41
C THR A 781 -19.79 -6.77 3.80
N ARG A 782 -18.63 -7.28 4.20
CA ARG A 782 -18.39 -7.86 5.53
C ARG A 782 -17.94 -6.79 6.52
N ILE A 783 -18.54 -6.76 7.70
CA ILE A 783 -18.22 -5.80 8.77
C ILE A 783 -18.08 -6.56 10.08
N ALA A 784 -16.96 -6.40 10.79
CA ALA A 784 -16.70 -7.08 12.07
C ALA A 784 -16.57 -6.07 13.21
N THR A 785 -17.25 -6.31 14.34
CA THR A 785 -17.13 -5.48 15.55
C THR A 785 -15.96 -5.93 16.43
N ARG A 786 -15.61 -5.14 17.46
CA ARG A 786 -14.54 -5.49 18.43
C ARG A 786 -14.83 -6.78 19.19
N SER A 787 -16.10 -7.03 19.47
CA SER A 787 -16.59 -8.25 20.11
C SER A 787 -16.67 -9.43 19.15
N LYS A 788 -16.11 -9.29 17.93
CA LYS A 788 -16.06 -10.29 16.86
C LYS A 788 -17.43 -10.69 16.33
N ILE A 789 -18.45 -9.85 16.50
CA ILE A 789 -19.74 -10.01 15.83
C ILE A 789 -19.52 -9.64 14.37
N VAL A 790 -19.96 -10.49 13.45
CA VAL A 790 -19.79 -10.29 12.01
C VAL A 790 -21.15 -10.01 11.39
N TYR A 791 -21.25 -8.89 10.68
CA TYR A 791 -22.39 -8.55 9.84
C TYR A 791 -22.02 -8.62 8.37
N VAL A 792 -23.00 -8.98 7.55
CA VAL A 792 -22.92 -8.87 6.10
C VAL A 792 -23.96 -7.86 5.64
N ALA A 793 -23.50 -6.66 5.29
CA ALA A 793 -24.33 -5.57 4.78
C ALA A 793 -24.63 -5.81 3.29
N ALA A 794 -25.83 -6.28 2.99
CA ALA A 794 -26.23 -6.72 1.65
C ALA A 794 -27.32 -5.84 1.02
N GLU A 795 -27.34 -5.77 -0.30
CA GLU A 795 -28.50 -5.30 -1.07
C GLU A 795 -29.63 -6.33 -1.07
N VAL A 796 -30.89 -5.86 -1.13
CA VAL A 796 -32.06 -6.72 -1.31
C VAL A 796 -31.99 -7.45 -2.66
N PRO A 797 -32.36 -8.75 -2.74
CA PRO A 797 -32.39 -9.46 -4.02
C PRO A 797 -33.38 -8.83 -5.01
N LEU A 798 -32.99 -8.83 -6.28
CA LEU A 798 -33.73 -8.30 -7.42
C LEU A 798 -34.48 -9.44 -8.10
N GLY A 799 -35.73 -9.20 -8.53
CA GLY A 799 -36.64 -10.24 -9.02
C GLY A 799 -37.20 -9.86 -10.37
N ASP A 800 -37.80 -10.83 -11.04
CA ASP A 800 -38.18 -10.69 -12.44
C ASP A 800 -39.32 -9.68 -12.67
N SER A 801 -39.10 -8.75 -13.60
CA SER A 801 -39.95 -7.65 -14.11
C SER A 801 -40.27 -6.46 -13.14
N THR A 802 -39.93 -5.21 -13.48
CA THR A 802 -40.67 -4.31 -14.40
C THR A 802 -39.79 -3.37 -15.26
N THR A 803 -38.45 -3.53 -15.26
CA THR A 803 -37.53 -2.57 -15.92
C THR A 803 -36.82 -3.08 -17.19
N GLY A 804 -37.17 -4.27 -17.68
CA GLY A 804 -36.53 -4.86 -18.86
C GLY A 804 -35.05 -5.25 -18.68
N ARG A 805 -34.60 -5.49 -17.43
CA ARG A 805 -33.24 -5.97 -17.11
C ARG A 805 -33.29 -7.39 -16.55
N THR A 806 -32.50 -8.26 -17.15
CA THR A 806 -32.68 -9.71 -17.26
C THR A 806 -31.89 -10.56 -16.25
N VAL A 807 -31.83 -10.21 -14.95
CA VAL A 807 -31.26 -11.15 -13.95
C VAL A 807 -32.00 -11.11 -12.61
N ASN A 808 -32.53 -12.27 -12.22
CA ASN A 808 -33.01 -12.57 -10.87
C ASN A 808 -31.79 -12.85 -9.97
N THR A 809 -31.64 -12.12 -8.86
CA THR A 809 -30.50 -12.28 -7.92
C THR A 809 -30.90 -12.99 -6.62
N CYS A 810 -32.07 -13.65 -6.58
CA CYS A 810 -32.49 -14.44 -5.42
C CYS A 810 -31.57 -15.63 -5.15
N ASP A 811 -31.13 -16.36 -6.19
CA ASP A 811 -30.18 -17.46 -6.02
C ASP A 811 -28.83 -16.96 -5.51
N ASP A 812 -28.33 -15.82 -6.02
CA ASP A 812 -27.10 -15.21 -5.52
C ASP A 812 -27.20 -14.85 -4.02
N PHE A 813 -28.34 -14.29 -3.59
CA PHE A 813 -28.58 -13.91 -2.18
C PHE A 813 -28.65 -15.14 -1.26
N TRP A 814 -29.30 -16.22 -1.70
CA TRP A 814 -29.36 -17.46 -0.93
C TRP A 814 -28.03 -18.20 -0.93
N ASN A 815 -27.26 -18.17 -2.02
CA ASN A 815 -25.90 -18.71 -2.06
C ASN A 815 -25.01 -17.97 -1.04
N LEU A 816 -25.03 -16.62 -1.06
CA LEU A 816 -24.34 -15.80 -0.06
C LEU A 816 -24.73 -16.20 1.37
N THR A 817 -26.03 -16.37 1.64
CA THR A 817 -26.53 -16.69 2.99
C THR A 817 -26.06 -18.08 3.46
N MET A 818 -26.11 -19.06 2.58
CA MET A 818 -25.74 -20.45 2.89
C MET A 818 -24.22 -20.59 3.05
N ASP A 819 -23.44 -20.01 2.12
CA ASP A 819 -21.98 -19.98 2.13
C ASP A 819 -21.41 -19.33 3.40
N GLN A 820 -21.97 -18.18 3.81
CA GLN A 820 -21.53 -17.49 5.03
C GLN A 820 -21.94 -18.22 6.31
N GLY A 821 -22.65 -19.35 6.22
CA GLY A 821 -23.09 -20.08 7.40
C GLY A 821 -24.13 -19.32 8.21
N SER A 822 -24.80 -18.30 7.65
CA SER A 822 -25.65 -17.38 8.42
C SER A 822 -26.90 -18.06 8.99
N GLU A 823 -27.22 -17.75 10.25
CA GLU A 823 -28.42 -18.26 10.95
C GLU A 823 -29.52 -17.21 11.01
N PHE A 824 -29.16 -15.94 10.78
CA PHE A 824 -30.03 -14.79 10.92
C PHE A 824 -29.98 -13.91 9.67
N ILE A 825 -31.16 -13.50 9.22
CA ILE A 825 -31.34 -12.42 8.24
C ILE A 825 -32.16 -11.32 8.90
N VAL A 826 -31.71 -10.08 8.79
CA VAL A 826 -32.42 -8.88 9.24
C VAL A 826 -32.77 -8.01 8.03
N SER A 827 -34.05 -7.84 7.78
CA SER A 827 -34.59 -7.01 6.70
C SER A 827 -35.07 -5.67 7.27
N CYS A 828 -34.33 -4.61 6.95
CA CYS A 828 -34.56 -3.22 7.36
C CYS A 828 -35.25 -2.39 6.26
N ALA A 829 -36.22 -2.98 5.57
CA ALA A 829 -37.01 -2.33 4.51
C ALA A 829 -38.49 -2.74 4.64
N ALA A 830 -39.42 -1.79 4.53
CA ALA A 830 -40.85 -2.04 4.69
C ALA A 830 -41.49 -2.71 3.46
N TYR A 831 -42.67 -3.33 3.64
CA TYR A 831 -43.43 -3.98 2.57
C TYR A 831 -43.91 -3.04 1.44
N SER A 832 -44.08 -1.75 1.74
CA SER A 832 -44.61 -0.75 0.80
C SER A 832 -43.58 -0.22 -0.21
N ASP A 833 -42.29 -0.59 -0.08
CA ASP A 833 -41.23 -0.27 -1.04
C ASP A 833 -41.33 -1.14 -2.32
N ARG A 834 -42.56 -1.24 -2.88
CA ARG A 834 -43.15 -2.17 -3.87
C ARG A 834 -42.46 -2.33 -5.24
N SER A 835 -41.14 -2.37 -5.29
CA SER A 835 -40.44 -2.87 -6.47
C SER A 835 -39.17 -3.58 -6.03
N ARG A 836 -39.18 -4.92 -5.96
CA ARG A 836 -38.05 -5.90 -6.03
C ARG A 836 -38.45 -7.27 -5.44
N ALA A 837 -37.66 -8.31 -5.70
CA ALA A 837 -38.03 -9.73 -5.58
C ALA A 837 -38.71 -10.13 -4.26
N VAL A 838 -39.62 -11.10 -4.35
CA VAL A 838 -40.07 -11.87 -3.18
C VAL A 838 -39.14 -13.08 -3.03
N TYR A 839 -38.07 -12.94 -2.23
CA TYR A 839 -37.07 -13.99 -2.03
C TYR A 839 -37.47 -15.08 -1.02
N TYR A 840 -38.68 -15.03 -0.46
CA TYR A 840 -39.20 -15.96 0.56
C TYR A 840 -40.74 -16.01 0.54
N GLY A 841 -41.35 -17.06 1.12
CA GLY A 841 -42.82 -17.17 1.25
C GLY A 841 -43.40 -16.19 2.28
N ARG A 842 -44.42 -15.41 1.94
CA ARG A 842 -45.01 -14.42 2.86
C ARG A 842 -46.00 -15.04 3.86
N LYS A 843 -46.58 -16.20 3.52
CA LYS A 843 -47.49 -16.99 4.36
C LYS A 843 -46.78 -18.22 4.93
N ILE A 844 -47.32 -18.74 6.03
CA ILE A 844 -46.88 -20.03 6.60
C ILE A 844 -47.12 -21.13 5.56
N ASN A 845 -46.16 -22.04 5.43
CA ASN A 845 -46.09 -23.11 4.44
C ASN A 845 -46.04 -22.65 2.97
N GLU A 846 -45.90 -21.35 2.70
CA GLU A 846 -45.64 -20.89 1.34
C GLU A 846 -44.20 -21.24 0.95
N VAL A 847 -44.07 -21.87 -0.22
CA VAL A 847 -42.78 -22.22 -0.83
C VAL A 847 -42.45 -21.21 -1.92
N LYS A 848 -41.23 -20.67 -1.89
CA LYS A 848 -40.63 -19.95 -3.02
C LYS A 848 -39.49 -20.76 -3.59
N GLU A 849 -39.55 -20.95 -4.89
CA GLU A 849 -38.61 -21.79 -5.60
C GLU A 849 -37.83 -20.93 -6.60
N PHE A 850 -36.52 -21.05 -6.53
CA PHE A 850 -35.53 -20.43 -7.41
C PHE A 850 -34.74 -21.55 -8.12
N ASP A 851 -33.77 -21.20 -8.96
CA ASP A 851 -33.09 -22.18 -9.80
C ASP A 851 -32.33 -23.20 -8.94
N ARG A 852 -31.59 -22.71 -7.92
CA ARG A 852 -30.81 -23.55 -7.01
C ARG A 852 -31.49 -23.74 -5.66
N PHE A 853 -32.23 -22.75 -5.16
CA PHE A 853 -32.76 -22.80 -3.79
C PHE A 853 -34.29 -22.92 -3.72
N LYS A 854 -34.78 -23.67 -2.73
CA LYS A 854 -36.19 -23.77 -2.37
C LYS A 854 -36.40 -23.35 -0.92
N ILE A 855 -37.25 -22.35 -0.70
CA ILE A 855 -37.41 -21.65 0.58
C ILE A 855 -38.84 -21.88 1.07
N THR A 856 -38.99 -22.56 2.19
CA THR A 856 -40.27 -22.82 2.83
C THR A 856 -40.40 -21.99 4.10
N THR A 857 -41.42 -21.14 4.18
CA THR A 857 -41.69 -20.37 5.41
C THR A 857 -42.44 -21.23 6.42
N LYS A 858 -41.74 -21.74 7.43
CA LYS A 858 -42.31 -22.64 8.45
C LYS A 858 -43.12 -21.91 9.50
N THR A 859 -42.66 -20.72 9.90
CA THR A 859 -43.32 -19.91 10.92
C THR A 859 -43.40 -18.46 10.51
N LYS A 860 -44.39 -17.76 11.06
CA LYS A 860 -44.53 -16.30 10.97
C LYS A 860 -45.13 -15.81 12.26
N THR A 861 -44.31 -15.20 13.11
CA THR A 861 -44.71 -14.72 14.43
C THR A 861 -44.43 -13.23 14.54
N ALA A 862 -45.31 -12.50 15.25
CA ALA A 862 -45.00 -11.14 15.65
C ALA A 862 -43.90 -11.21 16.71
N PHE A 863 -42.71 -10.71 16.39
CA PHE A 863 -41.60 -10.63 17.34
C PHE A 863 -41.79 -9.42 18.26
N ILE A 864 -42.17 -8.29 17.65
CA ILE A 864 -42.67 -7.11 18.36
C ILE A 864 -43.94 -6.69 17.66
N GLN A 865 -45.02 -6.58 18.44
CA GLN A 865 -46.37 -6.30 17.95
C GLN A 865 -46.37 -5.18 16.90
N ASP A 866 -46.91 -5.47 15.72
CA ASP A 866 -47.08 -4.59 14.56
C ASP A 866 -45.84 -3.87 14.03
N LYS A 867 -44.64 -4.19 14.56
CA LYS A 867 -43.36 -3.53 14.26
C LYS A 867 -42.34 -4.47 13.63
N VAL A 868 -42.19 -5.69 14.16
CA VAL A 868 -41.21 -6.67 13.68
C VAL A 868 -41.86 -8.05 13.59
N THR A 869 -41.74 -8.69 12.42
CA THR A 869 -42.11 -10.10 12.24
C THR A 869 -40.85 -10.97 12.24
N CYS A 870 -40.89 -12.10 12.95
CA CYS A 870 -39.89 -13.16 12.83
C CYS A 870 -40.47 -14.33 12.03
N ARG A 871 -39.66 -14.92 11.16
CA ARG A 871 -39.98 -16.14 10.43
C ARG A 871 -38.86 -17.15 10.56
N GLU A 872 -39.21 -18.42 10.55
CA GLU A 872 -38.25 -19.48 10.29
C GLU A 872 -38.39 -19.92 8.83
N LEU A 873 -37.32 -19.74 8.07
CA LEU A 873 -37.22 -20.06 6.66
C LEU A 873 -36.37 -21.32 6.52
N GLU A 874 -36.97 -22.43 6.11
CA GLU A 874 -36.23 -23.62 5.73
C GLU A 874 -35.72 -23.44 4.30
N VAL A 875 -34.40 -23.51 4.13
CA VAL A 875 -33.71 -23.30 2.86
C VAL A 875 -33.09 -24.62 2.43
N GLU A 876 -33.59 -25.14 1.31
CA GLU A 876 -33.12 -26.36 0.65
C GLU A 876 -32.27 -25.96 -0.57
N ASP A 877 -31.04 -26.47 -0.66
CA ASP A 877 -30.18 -26.34 -1.84
C ASP A 877 -30.37 -27.56 -2.75
N LYS A 878 -31.03 -27.38 -3.90
CA LYS A 878 -31.33 -28.45 -4.86
C LYS A 878 -30.07 -29.07 -5.47
N SER A 879 -28.95 -28.36 -5.45
CA SER A 879 -27.66 -28.89 -5.93
C SER A 879 -27.00 -29.86 -4.94
N GLY A 880 -27.45 -29.87 -3.68
CA GLY A 880 -26.88 -30.70 -2.62
C GLY A 880 -25.53 -30.20 -2.06
N VAL A 881 -25.03 -29.06 -2.52
CA VAL A 881 -23.76 -28.48 -2.03
C VAL A 881 -23.86 -28.08 -0.56
N TYR A 882 -24.97 -27.45 -0.16
CA TYR A 882 -25.23 -27.12 1.25
C TYR A 882 -26.32 -28.01 1.85
N PRO A 883 -26.21 -28.39 3.14
CA PRO A 883 -27.30 -29.07 3.83
C PRO A 883 -28.51 -28.14 3.97
N THR A 884 -29.72 -28.72 4.09
CA THR A 884 -30.93 -27.95 4.39
C THR A 884 -30.79 -27.26 5.76
N ARG A 885 -31.11 -25.97 5.83
CA ARG A 885 -30.94 -25.16 7.05
C ARG A 885 -32.18 -24.31 7.33
N THR A 886 -32.49 -24.14 8.60
CA THR A 886 -33.51 -23.18 9.05
C THR A 886 -32.86 -21.87 9.43
N ILE A 887 -33.32 -20.77 8.84
CA ILE A 887 -32.79 -19.42 9.01
C ILE A 887 -33.86 -18.53 9.64
N LYS A 888 -33.52 -17.82 10.71
CA LYS A 888 -34.43 -16.86 11.36
C LYS A 888 -34.37 -15.52 10.63
N HIS A 889 -35.52 -15.09 10.13
CA HIS A 889 -35.70 -13.88 9.35
C HIS A 889 -36.49 -12.84 10.15
N PHE A 890 -35.80 -11.79 10.59
CA PHE A 890 -36.41 -10.62 11.22
C PHE A 890 -36.73 -9.57 10.17
N HIS A 891 -37.98 -9.10 10.14
CA HIS A 891 -38.45 -8.12 9.17
C HIS A 891 -39.12 -6.95 9.88
N PHE A 892 -38.51 -5.76 9.75
CA PHE A 892 -39.08 -4.51 10.25
C PHE A 892 -40.19 -4.02 9.30
N LEU A 893 -41.41 -3.93 9.80
CA LEU A 893 -42.61 -3.68 8.99
C LEU A 893 -42.80 -2.21 8.59
N LYS A 894 -42.26 -1.28 9.39
CA LYS A 894 -42.44 0.18 9.27
C LYS A 894 -41.13 0.95 9.04
N TRP A 895 -40.05 0.28 8.62
CA TRP A 895 -38.75 0.92 8.38
C TRP A 895 -38.55 1.25 6.90
N HIS A 896 -39.25 2.29 6.45
CA HIS A 896 -39.28 2.72 5.04
C HIS A 896 -37.96 3.36 4.56
N LEU A 897 -37.81 3.50 3.24
CA LEU A 897 -36.61 4.09 2.63
C LEU A 897 -36.46 5.58 2.99
N LYS A 898 -35.23 6.00 3.34
CA LYS A 898 -34.88 7.35 3.85
C LYS A 898 -35.52 7.70 5.21
N MET A 899 -36.11 6.72 5.90
CA MET A 899 -36.74 6.91 7.19
C MET A 899 -35.95 6.22 8.30
N ILE A 900 -35.98 6.80 9.49
CA ILE A 900 -35.48 6.18 10.72
C ILE A 900 -36.68 5.61 11.47
N PHE A 901 -36.48 4.57 12.26
CA PHE A 901 -37.56 4.08 13.11
C PHE A 901 -37.88 5.14 14.18
N THR A 902 -39.15 5.35 14.52
CA THR A 902 -39.56 6.39 15.50
C THR A 902 -39.25 6.02 16.96
N GLU A 903 -38.56 4.90 17.17
CA GLU A 903 -38.13 4.35 18.46
C GLU A 903 -36.85 3.52 18.28
N HIS A 904 -36.03 3.37 19.31
CA HIS A 904 -34.86 2.47 19.25
C HIS A 904 -35.12 1.06 19.78
N GLU A 905 -36.07 0.89 20.70
CA GLU A 905 -36.27 -0.38 21.41
C GLU A 905 -36.50 -1.57 20.47
N PRO A 906 -37.31 -1.46 19.39
CA PRO A 906 -37.50 -2.58 18.48
C PRO A 906 -36.23 -3.06 17.78
N VAL A 907 -35.30 -2.14 17.51
CA VAL A 907 -34.01 -2.45 16.90
C VAL A 907 -33.11 -3.16 17.90
N PHE A 908 -33.11 -2.70 19.16
CA PHE A 908 -32.34 -3.33 20.22
C PHE A 908 -32.83 -4.73 20.60
N GLU A 909 -34.14 -5.00 20.58
CA GLU A 909 -34.65 -6.37 20.80
C GLU A 909 -34.17 -7.35 19.74
N VAL A 910 -34.07 -6.92 18.47
CA VAL A 910 -33.49 -7.76 17.41
C VAL A 910 -31.98 -7.92 17.60
N LEU A 911 -31.25 -6.83 17.90
CA LEU A 911 -29.80 -6.87 18.19
C LEU A 911 -29.47 -7.82 19.35
N LYS A 912 -30.27 -7.82 20.43
CA LYS A 912 -30.11 -8.75 21.57
C LYS A 912 -30.10 -10.21 21.14
N VAL A 913 -30.90 -10.57 20.13
CA VAL A 913 -30.96 -11.93 19.61
C VAL A 913 -29.80 -12.19 18.66
N VAL A 914 -29.64 -11.38 17.62
CA VAL A 914 -28.69 -11.68 16.53
C VAL A 914 -27.23 -11.56 16.96
N ASN A 915 -26.92 -10.73 17.97
CA ASN A 915 -25.55 -10.55 18.48
C ASN A 915 -25.04 -11.71 19.34
N THR A 916 -25.91 -12.67 19.67
CA THR A 916 -25.49 -13.93 20.31
C THR A 916 -24.86 -14.91 19.32
N SER A 917 -25.04 -14.67 18.02
CA SER A 917 -24.48 -15.51 16.95
C SER A 917 -22.97 -15.37 16.87
N LYS A 918 -22.27 -16.51 16.76
CA LYS A 918 -20.86 -16.56 16.36
C LYS A 918 -20.67 -16.59 14.84
N LYS A 919 -21.76 -16.76 14.09
CA LYS A 919 -21.79 -16.79 12.62
C LYS A 919 -22.24 -15.45 12.05
N PRO A 920 -21.85 -15.08 10.80
CA PRO A 920 -22.25 -13.83 10.18
C PRO A 920 -23.78 -13.62 10.16
N VAL A 921 -24.22 -12.40 10.48
CA VAL A 921 -25.63 -11.98 10.40
C VAL A 921 -25.84 -11.20 9.10
N ILE A 922 -26.72 -11.69 8.22
CA ILE A 922 -27.05 -10.97 6.98
C ILE A 922 -28.00 -9.82 7.33
N VAL A 923 -27.66 -8.59 6.97
CA VAL A 923 -28.50 -7.40 7.18
C VAL A 923 -28.69 -6.71 5.84
N HIS A 924 -29.94 -6.49 5.43
CA HIS A 924 -30.21 -5.82 4.15
C HIS A 924 -31.35 -4.82 4.25
N CYS A 925 -31.30 -3.86 3.34
CA CYS A 925 -32.38 -2.95 3.00
C CYS A 925 -32.40 -2.82 1.48
N VAL A 926 -33.08 -1.81 0.93
CA VAL A 926 -33.20 -1.63 -0.52
C VAL A 926 -31.85 -1.55 -1.26
N ARG A 927 -30.78 -1.05 -0.62
CA ARG A 927 -29.44 -0.87 -1.21
C ARG A 927 -28.28 -1.37 -0.32
N GLY A 928 -28.58 -1.80 0.91
CA GLY A 928 -27.55 -2.21 1.87
C GLY A 928 -26.62 -1.09 2.36
N THR A 929 -27.04 0.18 2.29
CA THR A 929 -26.20 1.34 2.71
C THR A 929 -26.89 2.35 3.62
N ALA A 930 -28.22 2.29 3.76
CA ALA A 930 -29.00 3.20 4.60
C ALA A 930 -29.36 2.51 5.93
N ASN A 931 -30.62 2.07 6.10
CA ASN A 931 -31.11 1.40 7.31
C ASN A 931 -30.26 0.19 7.74
N THR A 932 -29.67 -0.55 6.78
CA THR A 932 -28.67 -1.60 7.07
C THR A 932 -27.51 -1.09 7.90
N MET A 933 -26.95 0.06 7.52
CA MET A 933 -25.80 0.66 8.18
C MET A 933 -26.19 1.39 9.46
N VAL A 934 -27.44 1.84 9.58
CA VAL A 934 -28.00 2.30 10.85
C VAL A 934 -28.08 1.13 11.84
N PHE A 935 -28.64 -0.01 11.44
CA PHE A 935 -28.72 -1.21 12.29
C PHE A 935 -27.34 -1.68 12.75
N ILE A 936 -26.38 -1.82 11.82
CA ILE A 936 -25.01 -2.24 12.13
C ILE A 936 -24.28 -1.16 12.95
N GLY A 937 -24.46 0.12 12.60
CA GLY A 937 -23.84 1.26 13.25
C GLY A 937 -24.21 1.39 14.73
N LEU A 938 -25.45 1.05 15.11
CA LEU A 938 -25.87 1.03 16.51
C LEU A 938 -25.02 0.10 17.36
N GLN A 939 -24.61 -1.07 16.85
CA GLN A 939 -23.70 -1.97 17.57
C GLN A 939 -22.24 -1.53 17.41
N TYR A 940 -21.81 -1.23 16.18
CA TYR A 940 -20.42 -0.91 15.88
C TYR A 940 -19.92 0.33 16.63
N VAL A 941 -20.64 1.45 16.50
CA VAL A 941 -20.26 2.72 17.14
C VAL A 941 -20.31 2.59 18.66
N TYR A 942 -21.30 1.87 19.20
CA TYR A 942 -21.39 1.61 20.62
C TYR A 942 -20.15 0.85 21.16
N GLU A 943 -19.68 -0.17 20.46
CA GLU A 943 -18.48 -0.92 20.86
C GLU A 943 -17.20 -0.09 20.75
N GLU A 944 -17.06 0.72 19.69
CA GLU A 944 -15.91 1.62 19.53
C GLU A 944 -15.84 2.67 20.64
N VAL A 945 -16.97 3.28 21.00
CA VAL A 945 -17.07 4.25 22.10
C VAL A 945 -16.84 3.56 23.45
N LEU A 946 -17.35 2.35 23.65
CA LEU A 946 -17.12 1.63 24.90
C LEU A 946 -15.64 1.26 25.10
N PHE A 947 -14.95 0.89 24.01
CA PHE A 947 -13.53 0.58 24.01
C PHE A 947 -12.66 1.83 24.24
N ASN A 948 -12.96 2.92 23.53
CA ASN A 948 -12.28 4.19 23.66
C ASN A 948 -13.30 5.34 23.76
N PRO A 949 -13.75 5.70 24.97
CA PRO A 949 -14.76 6.77 25.13
C PRO A 949 -14.30 8.15 24.66
N LYS A 950 -13.00 8.35 24.34
CA LYS A 950 -12.47 9.59 23.76
C LYS A 950 -12.50 9.61 22.23
N VAL A 951 -12.98 8.55 21.58
CA VAL A 951 -13.12 8.50 20.12
C VAL A 951 -14.14 9.55 19.66
N LYS A 952 -13.87 10.20 18.52
CA LYS A 952 -14.83 11.15 17.95
C LYS A 952 -15.88 10.39 17.15
N PHE A 953 -17.16 10.68 17.38
CA PHE A 953 -18.28 10.06 16.68
C PHE A 953 -18.11 10.05 15.14
N TRP A 954 -17.73 11.20 14.56
CA TRP A 954 -17.57 11.31 13.10
C TRP A 954 -16.38 10.53 12.53
N ASP A 955 -15.35 10.23 13.33
CA ASP A 955 -14.25 9.38 12.87
C ASP A 955 -14.73 7.93 12.72
N VAL A 956 -15.56 7.45 13.65
CA VAL A 956 -16.17 6.10 13.57
C VAL A 956 -17.19 5.99 12.43
N ILE A 957 -18.00 7.04 12.22
CA ILE A 957 -18.93 7.08 11.07
C ILE A 957 -18.16 7.08 9.75
N ARG A 958 -17.04 7.82 9.65
CA ARG A 958 -16.17 7.81 8.46
C ARG A 958 -15.61 6.42 8.19
N GLU A 959 -15.13 5.72 9.21
CA GLU A 959 -14.62 4.35 9.11
C GLU A 959 -15.68 3.39 8.55
N LEU A 960 -16.92 3.44 9.05
CA LEU A 960 -18.02 2.64 8.49
C LEU A 960 -18.32 2.98 7.01
N CYS A 961 -18.18 4.25 6.62
CA CYS A 961 -18.32 4.69 5.22
C CYS A 961 -17.18 4.21 4.33
N GLU A 962 -15.96 4.06 4.86
CA GLU A 962 -14.81 3.49 4.14
C GLU A 962 -14.96 1.98 3.96
N ILE A 963 -15.49 1.28 4.98
CA ILE A 963 -15.80 -0.15 4.90
C ILE A 963 -16.93 -0.41 3.89
N ARG A 964 -18.08 0.25 4.04
CA ARG A 964 -19.24 0.13 3.14
C ARG A 964 -19.47 1.45 2.43
N TRP A 965 -19.00 1.54 1.20
CA TRP A 965 -19.15 2.78 0.43
C TRP A 965 -20.62 3.16 0.19
N GLY A 966 -20.90 4.45 0.31
CA GLY A 966 -22.26 4.99 0.18
C GLY A 966 -23.14 4.83 1.42
N SER A 967 -22.55 4.43 2.56
CA SER A 967 -23.20 4.45 3.87
C SER A 967 -23.57 5.86 4.32
N PHE A 968 -24.63 5.98 5.13
CA PHE A 968 -25.08 7.22 5.77
C PHE A 968 -25.29 8.38 4.79
N GLY A 969 -26.44 8.37 4.10
CA GLY A 969 -26.81 9.39 3.11
C GLY A 969 -27.56 10.58 3.69
N TYR A 970 -28.11 10.47 4.91
CA TYR A 970 -28.97 11.48 5.50
C TYR A 970 -28.58 11.80 6.95
N LYS A 971 -28.72 13.06 7.33
CA LYS A 971 -28.43 13.56 8.69
C LYS A 971 -29.18 12.74 9.76
N ASP A 972 -30.44 12.40 9.48
CA ASP A 972 -31.34 11.64 10.35
C ASP A 972 -30.74 10.27 10.73
N GLU A 973 -30.08 9.58 9.80
CA GLU A 973 -29.45 8.28 10.03
C GLU A 973 -28.32 8.40 11.07
N THR A 974 -27.48 9.43 10.95
CA THR A 974 -26.37 9.65 11.89
C THR A 974 -26.85 10.15 13.26
N MET A 975 -27.91 10.96 13.33
CA MET A 975 -28.52 11.38 14.61
C MET A 975 -29.18 10.19 15.31
N TYR A 976 -29.81 9.29 14.56
CA TYR A 976 -30.41 8.08 15.11
C TYR A 976 -29.34 7.13 15.66
N VAL A 977 -28.23 6.90 14.93
CA VAL A 977 -27.11 6.11 15.49
C VAL A 977 -26.56 6.76 16.75
N LEU A 978 -26.35 8.08 16.77
CA LEU A 978 -25.81 8.78 17.94
C LEU A 978 -26.72 8.67 19.17
N THR A 979 -28.01 8.97 19.01
CA THR A 979 -28.99 8.89 20.10
C THR A 979 -29.22 7.44 20.56
N GLY A 980 -29.18 6.46 19.66
CA GLY A 980 -29.22 5.04 20.02
C GLY A 980 -27.96 4.57 20.76
N VAL A 981 -26.78 5.11 20.44
CA VAL A 981 -25.55 4.87 21.21
C VAL A 981 -25.68 5.48 22.61
N PHE A 982 -26.26 6.68 22.75
CA PHE A 982 -26.57 7.25 24.07
C PHE A 982 -27.50 6.34 24.87
N TYR A 983 -28.57 5.83 24.25
CA TYR A 983 -29.49 4.91 24.90
C TYR A 983 -28.78 3.68 25.47
N GLN A 984 -27.93 3.03 24.67
CA GLN A 984 -27.19 1.84 25.10
C GLN A 984 -26.19 2.14 26.21
N LEU A 985 -25.44 3.24 26.10
CA LEU A 985 -24.47 3.67 27.12
C LEU A 985 -25.19 4.04 28.43
N ILE A 986 -26.29 4.78 28.35
CA ILE A 986 -27.09 5.19 29.51
C ILE A 986 -27.66 3.96 30.23
N LYS A 987 -28.28 3.02 29.50
CA LYS A 987 -28.77 1.77 30.08
C LYS A 987 -27.65 0.94 30.69
N LYS A 988 -26.50 0.79 30.00
CA LYS A 988 -25.34 0.02 30.50
C LYS A 988 -24.77 0.57 31.79
N PHE A 989 -24.62 1.90 31.90
CA PHE A 989 -24.02 2.55 33.06
C PHE A 989 -25.04 3.07 34.10
N LYS A 990 -26.33 2.75 33.90
CA LYS A 990 -27.45 3.20 34.74
C LYS A 990 -27.43 4.72 34.97
N LEU A 991 -27.28 5.49 33.89
CA LEU A 991 -27.26 6.95 33.89
C LEU A 991 -28.69 7.51 33.81
N GLN A 992 -28.83 8.82 34.04
CA GLN A 992 -30.10 9.50 33.80
C GLN A 992 -30.46 9.46 32.31
N MET A 993 -31.73 9.19 31.99
CA MET A 993 -32.24 9.12 30.62
C MET A 993 -32.32 10.48 29.92
N THR A 994 -32.21 11.57 30.66
CA THR A 994 -32.35 12.96 30.18
C THR A 994 -31.58 13.24 28.88
N PRO A 995 -30.29 12.87 28.73
CA PRO A 995 -29.56 13.13 27.49
C PRO A 995 -30.12 12.37 26.28
N TYR A 996 -30.65 11.16 26.48
CA TYR A 996 -31.33 10.44 25.42
C TYR A 996 -32.70 11.06 25.12
N THR A 997 -33.52 11.32 26.12
CA THR A 997 -34.89 11.80 25.91
C THR A 997 -34.93 13.17 25.25
N GLU A 998 -34.06 14.09 25.68
CA GLU A 998 -33.94 15.43 25.09
C GLU A 998 -33.41 15.36 23.66
N ASP A 999 -32.30 14.64 23.43
CA ASP A 999 -31.68 14.60 22.10
C ASP A 999 -32.53 13.81 21.11
N PHE A 1000 -33.23 12.76 21.56
CA PHE A 1000 -34.20 12.06 20.74
C PHE A 1000 -35.36 12.97 20.34
N ALA A 1001 -35.88 13.78 21.28
CA ALA A 1001 -36.90 14.78 20.97
C ALA A 1001 -36.38 15.83 19.97
N ILE A 1002 -35.16 16.34 20.14
CA ILE A 1002 -34.52 17.29 19.23
C ILE A 1002 -34.34 16.69 17.83
N MET A 1003 -33.91 15.43 17.74
CA MET A 1003 -33.80 14.70 16.48
C MET A 1003 -35.17 14.59 15.79
N MET A 1004 -36.22 14.23 16.54
CA MET A 1004 -37.57 14.15 16.01
C MET A 1004 -38.10 15.52 15.56
N GLU A 1005 -37.86 16.59 16.32
CA GLU A 1005 -38.19 17.97 15.94
C GLU A 1005 -37.46 18.40 14.66
N CYS A 1006 -36.16 18.10 14.54
CA CYS A 1006 -35.37 18.34 13.34
C CYS A 1006 -35.97 17.64 12.11
N ARG A 1007 -36.45 16.40 12.29
CA ARG A 1007 -37.14 15.63 11.25
C ARG A 1007 -38.47 16.25 10.86
N VAL A 1008 -39.31 16.61 11.83
CA VAL A 1008 -40.59 17.32 11.59
C VAL A 1008 -40.36 18.63 10.84
N MET A 1009 -39.38 19.44 11.26
CA MET A 1009 -39.02 20.68 10.58
C MET A 1009 -38.59 20.43 9.13
N THR A 1010 -37.72 19.46 8.89
CA THR A 1010 -37.24 19.11 7.54
C THR A 1010 -38.40 18.68 6.66
N ASN A 1011 -39.32 17.85 7.18
CA ASN A 1011 -40.48 17.37 6.42
C ASN A 1011 -41.42 18.53 6.03
N LYS A 1012 -41.65 19.49 6.93
CA LYS A 1012 -42.44 20.71 6.63
C LYS A 1012 -41.81 21.55 5.52
N GLU A 1013 -40.50 21.81 5.60
CA GLU A 1013 -39.77 22.57 4.56
C GLU A 1013 -39.82 21.88 3.20
N VAL A 1014 -39.68 20.55 3.19
CA VAL A 1014 -39.77 19.72 1.99
C VAL A 1014 -41.18 19.82 1.39
N ASP A 1015 -42.22 19.69 2.21
CA ASP A 1015 -43.61 19.83 1.77
C ASP A 1015 -43.94 21.23 1.23
N GLU A 1016 -43.45 22.29 1.86
CA GLU A 1016 -43.60 23.66 1.37
C GLU A 1016 -42.89 23.88 0.03
N LYS A 1017 -41.68 23.34 -0.11
CA LYS A 1017 -40.92 23.38 -1.37
C LYS A 1017 -41.66 22.65 -2.49
N TYR A 1018 -42.26 21.49 -2.20
CA TYR A 1018 -43.06 20.75 -3.17
C TYR A 1018 -44.36 21.47 -3.53
N LYS A 1019 -45.06 22.09 -2.55
CA LYS A 1019 -46.24 22.92 -2.80
C LYS A 1019 -45.92 24.09 -3.73
N LYS A 1020 -44.86 24.85 -3.44
CA LYS A 1020 -44.40 25.96 -4.31
C LYS A 1020 -44.08 25.51 -5.73
N ARG A 1021 -43.39 24.38 -5.89
CA ARG A 1021 -43.11 23.81 -7.23
C ARG A 1021 -44.37 23.39 -7.98
N LYS A 1022 -45.36 22.85 -7.27
CA LYS A 1022 -46.67 22.51 -7.85
C LYS A 1022 -47.44 23.76 -8.26
N GLU A 1023 -47.43 24.81 -7.44
CA GLU A 1023 -48.03 26.12 -7.75
C GLU A 1023 -47.36 26.80 -8.95
N ASN A 1024 -46.05 26.62 -9.11
CA ASN A 1024 -45.27 27.14 -10.25
C ASN A 1024 -45.37 26.27 -11.53
N GLY A 1025 -46.17 25.21 -11.54
CA GLY A 1025 -46.34 24.33 -12.71
C GLY A 1025 -45.16 23.38 -13.00
N GLU A 1026 -44.18 23.25 -12.09
CA GLU A 1026 -42.95 22.48 -12.29
C GLU A 1026 -43.08 20.96 -11.99
N GLY A 1027 -44.30 20.43 -11.91
CA GLY A 1027 -44.59 19.09 -11.40
C GLY A 1027 -45.00 18.07 -12.46
N GLY A 1028 -44.06 17.27 -12.98
CA GLY A 1028 -44.38 16.09 -13.80
C GLY A 1028 -45.08 14.97 -13.00
N VAL A 1029 -45.78 14.05 -13.68
CA VAL A 1029 -46.56 12.95 -13.06
C VAL A 1029 -45.74 12.12 -12.06
N PHE A 1030 -44.48 11.81 -12.38
CA PHE A 1030 -43.56 11.10 -11.49
C PHE A 1030 -43.18 11.90 -10.23
N PHE A 1031 -43.07 13.22 -10.35
CA PHE A 1031 -42.74 14.12 -9.24
C PHE A 1031 -43.92 14.25 -8.27
N ILE A 1032 -45.14 14.33 -8.80
CA ILE A 1032 -46.38 14.37 -8.01
C ILE A 1032 -46.62 13.04 -7.29
N ALA A 1033 -46.37 11.90 -7.95
CA ALA A 1033 -46.51 10.57 -7.34
C ALA A 1033 -45.47 10.33 -6.23
N ALA A 1034 -44.21 10.70 -6.44
CA ALA A 1034 -43.15 10.59 -5.42
C ALA A 1034 -43.44 11.49 -4.20
N TRP A 1035 -43.90 12.72 -4.43
CA TRP A 1035 -44.32 13.61 -3.34
C TRP A 1035 -45.55 13.09 -2.59
N ALA A 1036 -46.55 12.52 -3.27
CA ALA A 1036 -47.74 11.97 -2.62
C ALA A 1036 -47.40 10.80 -1.69
N GLY A 1037 -46.46 9.93 -2.08
CA GLY A 1037 -45.93 8.86 -1.24
C GLY A 1037 -45.16 9.39 -0.02
N GLU A 1038 -44.15 10.25 -0.23
CA GLU A 1038 -43.36 10.85 0.86
C GLU A 1038 -44.26 11.65 1.84
N LYS A 1039 -45.29 12.34 1.34
CA LYS A 1039 -46.25 13.09 2.16
C LYS A 1039 -47.17 12.18 3.00
N GLN A 1040 -47.54 11.01 2.50
CA GLN A 1040 -48.36 10.07 3.24
C GLN A 1040 -47.56 9.44 4.39
N ASP A 1041 -46.35 8.97 4.10
CA ASP A 1041 -45.43 8.42 5.11
C ASP A 1041 -45.10 9.46 6.19
N ASN A 1042 -44.85 10.71 5.79
CA ASN A 1042 -44.63 11.83 6.71
C ASN A 1042 -45.83 12.12 7.62
N LYS A 1043 -47.07 12.01 7.11
CA LYS A 1043 -48.29 12.24 7.89
C LYS A 1043 -48.53 11.14 8.91
N GLU A 1044 -48.30 9.88 8.54
CA GLU A 1044 -48.46 8.74 9.45
C GLU A 1044 -47.42 8.79 10.59
N GLU A 1045 -46.15 9.12 10.29
CA GLU A 1045 -45.12 9.34 11.31
C GLU A 1045 -45.42 10.52 12.24
N LEU A 1046 -45.86 11.66 11.69
CA LEU A 1046 -46.23 12.85 12.48
C LEU A 1046 -47.39 12.57 13.42
N LYS A 1047 -48.40 11.84 12.94
CA LYS A 1047 -49.55 11.43 13.75
C LYS A 1047 -49.13 10.51 14.91
N GLU A 1048 -48.29 9.52 14.64
CA GLU A 1048 -47.77 8.61 15.68
C GLU A 1048 -46.92 9.38 16.73
N TRP A 1049 -46.16 10.39 16.30
CA TRP A 1049 -45.39 11.25 17.20
C TRP A 1049 -46.26 12.18 18.06
N ASP A 1050 -47.23 12.86 17.45
CA ASP A 1050 -48.13 13.77 18.17
C ASP A 1050 -49.01 13.00 19.18
N GLU A 1051 -49.51 11.82 18.82
CA GLU A 1051 -50.24 10.93 19.74
C GLU A 1051 -49.37 10.53 20.96
N LYS A 1052 -48.08 10.22 20.75
CA LYS A 1052 -47.14 9.91 21.84
C LYS A 1052 -46.81 11.11 22.71
N LYS A 1053 -46.67 12.31 22.13
CA LYS A 1053 -46.43 13.57 22.86
C LYS A 1053 -47.61 13.93 23.76
N ILE A 1054 -48.84 13.61 23.34
CA ILE A 1054 -50.06 13.79 24.13
C ILE A 1054 -50.16 12.74 25.26
N SER A 1055 -49.73 11.49 25.03
CA SER A 1055 -49.77 10.44 26.06
C SER A 1055 -48.68 10.55 27.14
N GLY A 1056 -47.56 11.22 26.86
CA GLY A 1056 -46.44 11.39 27.81
C GLY A 1056 -46.60 12.57 28.79
N ASN A 1057 -47.66 13.37 28.65
CA ASN A 1057 -48.02 14.49 29.54
C ASN A 1057 -49.21 14.16 30.47
N LYS A 1058 -49.54 12.86 30.64
CA LYS A 1058 -50.53 12.37 31.61
C LYS A 1058 -49.89 11.53 32.70
#